data_AF-A0A955J5A3-F1
#
_entry.id   AF-A0A955J5A3-F1
#
_cell.length_a   1.000
_cell.length_b   1.000
_cell.length_c   1.000
_cell.angle_alpha   90.00
_cell.angle_beta   90.00
_cell.angle_gamma   90.00
#
_symmetry.space_group_name_H-M   'P 1'
#
loop_
_entity.id
_entity.type
_entity.pdbx_description
1 polymer ?
#
loop_
_entity_poly.entity_id
_entity_poly.type
_entity_poly.pdbx_seq_one_letter_code
_entity_poly.pdbx_strand_id
1 'polypeptide(L)'
;MGNITTHKNIALHIMRELRDAASGHPGAYRPEDEWFFELGNWLTDMSQLRDPAAFIGAKLTVWNKKFGISLTNAAAYLDRIMGRPKPNGQSDRDYLGEFNGTVPGRNATTDDGRLAVWLRELVFAWGYETFVHRGKHLSEAHYKDIFDIFYTQYYPHEHLDCPTMPGGTAEQRAIGERVGSLVAKHACDQPPMAPGKRKQSGGAGAADAWVRILLQDEHGHPLSNVALRMHPRQGASRDLTTDAGGMVEVTGLAPATTFTLTCPISGQGSDEARLERSWSTAAISAAGHPIDPTPAGPPGKERKFVLRVEAVKPAATDSLKTLAARAGISWQELARFNFGTDDPAKINDALRDRVGCHAKVDQQNYRFAGDEKGVMYLPHLWEQEALGVNQVHSFKATRADGRPVRAAQGKAGAKKGTGSGGGSSSSSSSSSGSTRALLAYLDEQIEYLADLLTFIEFHWKALARENLSEADRMKRRRLLVLFGHACHAIEDFYFHSNFVELTWKKLGRDLPARWRNQAERERHQRVFHRRLRSPVAKGSGLDPDKSDKVTHLFTGFFGGTDVFHTVIDALDGLNEKLQLDDPRGLMAKFPQAGPLLQGRSTADLSRQLESDASNLTDAKVKARMAIPEYEALVVLWDTLGWVASANRRERLREDDPTNAIGSRHQARLLNGTYDRVFATLQKHQMLHATSVGAIKRAFQIDRDLIFNAAGQIRPEWERGVNLPAGILGTFAFLLTLALTAETEHHESEEKSLNFDRAGMKGDRDDEVWNGTNNKASAEIIGSHSLMAKDSPHKEPLREPAVNIATRVSCFVARTMAAQVVAHKVNVARFDSGASGSSQAGTFNTLNRGRCVDWLHLLQHFLCHPAECEHGWHVESMDLTPSLDNYRKHNTHYIIRRIDIPTRDQRMKQANRNRLDKEYHGFEQDSERAWRAR
;
A
#
# COMPACT_ATOMS: atom_id res chain seq x y z
N MET A 1 -3.12 14.94 -6.74
CA MET A 1 -1.79 14.48 -6.30
C MET A 1 -1.22 15.65 -5.57
N GLY A 2 -0.48 15.41 -4.51
CA GLY A 2 0.19 16.52 -3.88
C GLY A 2 1.22 17.16 -4.78
N ASN A 3 1.49 18.44 -4.57
CA ASN A 3 2.66 19.05 -5.19
C ASN A 3 3.90 18.41 -4.56
N ILE A 4 4.54 17.52 -5.32
CA ILE A 4 5.78 16.79 -4.94
C ILE A 4 6.87 17.75 -4.42
N THR A 5 6.90 18.99 -4.90
CA THR A 5 7.87 19.99 -4.43
C THR A 5 7.59 20.40 -2.98
N THR A 6 6.34 20.44 -2.54
CA THR A 6 5.99 20.71 -1.14
C THR A 6 6.48 19.60 -0.21
N HIS A 7 6.21 18.33 -0.54
CA HIS A 7 6.70 17.19 0.24
C HIS A 7 8.22 17.14 0.29
N LYS A 8 8.88 17.32 -0.87
CA LYS A 8 10.34 17.49 -0.94
C LYS A 8 10.85 18.59 -0.01
N ASN A 9 10.22 19.76 0.02
CA ASN A 9 10.65 20.86 0.89
C ASN A 9 10.54 20.48 2.37
N ILE A 10 9.48 19.78 2.76
CA ILE A 10 9.33 19.24 4.12
C ILE A 10 10.41 18.20 4.42
N ALA A 11 10.63 17.27 3.50
CA ALA A 11 11.65 16.24 3.63
C ALA A 11 13.07 16.83 3.81
N LEU A 12 13.40 17.92 3.11
CA LEU A 12 14.66 18.66 3.31
C LEU A 12 14.78 19.24 4.73
N HIS A 13 13.69 19.74 5.32
CA HIS A 13 13.68 20.14 6.73
C HIS A 13 13.92 18.96 7.67
N ILE A 14 13.29 17.81 7.40
CA ILE A 14 13.46 16.59 8.20
C ILE A 14 14.89 16.07 8.13
N MET A 15 15.49 16.03 6.93
CA MET A 15 16.88 15.60 6.72
C MET A 15 17.86 16.49 7.49
N ARG A 16 17.61 17.80 7.53
CA ARG A 16 18.38 18.73 8.37
C ARG A 16 18.26 18.37 9.85
N GLU A 17 17.06 18.12 10.36
CA GLU A 17 16.85 17.72 11.76
C GLU A 17 17.55 16.40 12.10
N LEU A 18 17.50 15.41 11.20
CA LEU A 18 18.23 14.15 11.37
C LEU A 18 19.75 14.38 11.44
N ARG A 19 20.28 15.28 10.61
CA ARG A 19 21.70 15.65 10.61
C ARG A 19 22.09 16.38 11.89
N ASP A 20 21.31 17.38 12.29
CA ASP A 20 21.58 18.19 13.48
C ASP A 20 21.49 17.33 14.74
N ALA A 21 20.49 16.45 14.86
CA ALA A 21 20.36 15.52 15.98
C ALA A 21 21.45 14.44 16.03
N ALA A 22 22.06 14.11 14.89
CA ALA A 22 23.19 13.19 14.81
C ALA A 22 24.56 13.87 14.91
N SER A 23 24.60 15.21 14.92
CA SER A 23 25.84 15.96 15.07
C SER A 23 26.52 15.57 16.40
N GLY A 24 27.80 15.20 16.34
CA GLY A 24 28.53 14.67 17.50
C GLY A 24 28.45 13.14 17.71
N HIS A 25 27.67 12.41 16.90
CA HIS A 25 27.57 10.95 16.99
C HIS A 25 27.85 10.26 15.65
N PRO A 26 29.13 10.13 15.25
CA PRO A 26 29.51 9.49 13.99
C PRO A 26 28.83 8.13 13.82
N GLY A 27 28.12 7.91 12.72
CA GLY A 27 27.45 6.62 12.44
C GLY A 27 26.01 6.46 12.93
N ALA A 28 25.45 7.39 13.72
CA ALA A 28 24.01 7.38 14.05
C ALA A 28 23.15 7.72 12.82
N TYR A 29 23.60 8.72 12.07
CA TYR A 29 23.08 9.12 10.77
C TYR A 29 24.27 9.53 9.90
N ARG A 30 24.20 9.25 8.61
CA ARG A 30 25.27 9.60 7.68
C ARG A 30 24.69 10.45 6.56
N PRO A 31 25.34 11.57 6.16
CA PRO A 31 24.84 12.40 5.08
C PRO A 31 24.61 11.63 3.79
N GLU A 32 25.41 10.61 3.46
CA GLU A 32 25.17 9.79 2.26
C GLU A 32 23.87 8.97 2.30
N ASP A 33 23.30 8.72 3.48
CA ASP A 33 22.08 7.94 3.61
C ASP A 33 20.80 8.80 3.55
N GLU A 34 20.92 10.13 3.58
CA GLU A 34 19.77 11.05 3.61
C GLU A 34 18.85 10.90 2.40
N TRP A 35 19.43 10.55 1.26
CA TRP A 35 18.72 10.36 0.00
C TRP A 35 17.87 9.10 -0.04
N PHE A 36 18.09 8.13 0.86
CA PHE A 36 17.18 7.01 1.04
C PHE A 36 15.90 7.43 1.75
N PHE A 37 15.98 8.39 2.68
CA PHE A 37 14.79 8.98 3.29
C PHE A 37 13.97 9.75 2.24
N GLU A 38 14.61 10.65 1.49
CA GLU A 38 13.94 11.39 0.40
C GLU A 38 13.38 10.45 -0.66
N LEU A 39 14.10 9.38 -1.03
CA LEU A 39 13.58 8.39 -1.97
C LEU A 39 12.31 7.71 -1.43
N GLY A 40 12.23 7.41 -0.13
CA GLY A 40 11.02 6.89 0.49
C GLY A 40 9.84 7.86 0.44
N ASN A 41 10.08 9.14 0.75
CA ASN A 41 9.05 10.18 0.64
C ASN A 41 8.59 10.32 -0.82
N TRP A 42 9.53 10.45 -1.77
CA TRP A 42 9.24 10.58 -3.20
C TRP A 42 8.55 9.34 -3.80
N LEU A 43 8.92 8.12 -3.39
CA LEU A 43 8.24 6.91 -3.84
C LEU A 43 6.78 6.87 -3.40
N THR A 44 6.47 7.45 -2.24
CA THR A 44 5.10 7.56 -1.73
C THR A 44 4.29 8.50 -2.60
N ASP A 45 4.81 9.69 -2.92
CA ASP A 45 4.24 10.61 -3.92
C ASP A 45 3.95 9.89 -5.25
N MET A 46 4.96 9.21 -5.79
CA MET A 46 4.85 8.52 -7.08
C MET A 46 3.90 7.34 -7.05
N SER A 47 3.70 6.72 -5.89
CA SER A 47 2.76 5.61 -5.74
C SER A 47 1.34 6.03 -6.10
N GLN A 48 1.01 7.32 -5.99
CA GLN A 48 -0.29 7.87 -6.40
C GLN A 48 -0.56 7.73 -7.91
N LEU A 49 0.46 7.52 -8.76
CA LEU A 49 0.32 7.23 -10.19
C LEU A 49 -0.19 5.80 -10.39
N ARG A 50 -1.52 5.66 -10.45
CA ARG A 50 -2.20 4.38 -10.68
C ARG A 50 -2.54 4.15 -12.13
N ASP A 51 -2.55 2.87 -12.49
CA ASP A 51 -3.41 2.38 -13.55
C ASP A 51 -4.89 2.59 -13.12
N PRO A 52 -5.62 3.57 -13.70
CA PRO A 52 -7.00 3.85 -13.33
C PRO A 52 -7.95 2.67 -13.61
N ALA A 53 -7.66 1.85 -14.61
CA ALA A 53 -8.49 0.70 -14.95
C ALA A 53 -8.31 -0.41 -13.91
N ALA A 54 -7.06 -0.76 -13.58
CA ALA A 54 -6.77 -1.72 -12.50
C ALA A 54 -7.29 -1.20 -11.15
N PHE A 55 -7.14 0.10 -10.87
CA PHE A 55 -7.66 0.72 -9.65
C PHE A 55 -9.18 0.62 -9.54
N ILE A 56 -9.90 0.97 -10.61
CA ILE A 56 -11.36 0.87 -10.65
C ILE A 56 -11.79 -0.60 -10.59
N GLY A 57 -11.12 -1.51 -11.31
CA GLY A 57 -11.32 -2.96 -11.26
C GLY A 57 -11.18 -3.56 -9.86
N ALA A 58 -10.10 -3.22 -9.17
CA ALA A 58 -9.86 -3.60 -7.77
C ALA A 58 -10.96 -3.05 -6.86
N LYS A 59 -11.35 -1.78 -7.04
CA LYS A 59 -12.43 -1.12 -6.27
C LYS A 59 -13.78 -1.81 -6.48
N LEU A 60 -14.13 -2.14 -7.73
CA LEU A 60 -15.31 -2.91 -8.10
C LEU A 60 -15.33 -4.26 -7.36
N THR A 61 -14.20 -4.98 -7.39
CA THR A 61 -14.05 -6.30 -6.77
C THR A 61 -14.20 -6.24 -5.25
N VAL A 62 -13.57 -5.26 -4.60
CA VAL A 62 -13.67 -5.07 -3.15
C VAL A 62 -15.12 -4.85 -2.74
N TRP A 63 -15.84 -3.99 -3.45
CA TRP A 63 -17.20 -3.63 -3.05
C TRP A 63 -18.22 -4.72 -3.35
N ASN A 64 -18.06 -5.43 -4.46
CA ASN A 64 -18.84 -6.63 -4.76
C ASN A 64 -18.65 -7.69 -3.66
N LYS A 65 -17.38 -7.97 -3.26
CA LYS A 65 -17.08 -8.99 -2.23
C LYS A 65 -17.52 -8.57 -0.82
N LYS A 66 -17.31 -7.31 -0.44
CA LYS A 66 -17.49 -6.84 0.94
C LYS A 66 -18.90 -6.32 1.24
N PHE A 67 -19.59 -5.76 0.24
CA PHE A 67 -20.85 -5.05 0.45
C PHE A 67 -22.00 -5.53 -0.44
N GLY A 68 -21.74 -6.43 -1.41
CA GLY A 68 -22.75 -6.86 -2.38
C GLY A 68 -23.28 -5.71 -3.26
N ILE A 69 -22.55 -4.60 -3.33
CA ILE A 69 -22.94 -3.41 -4.11
C ILE A 69 -22.40 -3.57 -5.53
N SER A 70 -23.31 -3.81 -6.48
CA SER A 70 -22.98 -3.79 -7.90
C SER A 70 -22.71 -2.36 -8.37
N LEU A 71 -21.55 -2.14 -8.99
CA LEU A 71 -21.05 -0.86 -9.46
C LEU A 71 -21.03 -0.73 -10.98
N THR A 72 -22.16 -1.07 -11.59
CA THR A 72 -22.40 -0.90 -13.02
C THR A 72 -22.05 0.51 -13.54
N ASN A 73 -22.27 1.55 -12.73
CA ASN A 73 -21.96 2.93 -13.13
C ASN A 73 -20.44 3.23 -13.28
N ALA A 74 -19.56 2.53 -12.57
CA ALA A 74 -18.12 2.78 -12.68
C ALA A 74 -17.52 2.16 -13.96
N ALA A 75 -18.03 0.99 -14.38
CA ALA A 75 -17.71 0.39 -15.66
C ALA A 75 -18.23 1.25 -16.83
N ALA A 76 -19.47 1.74 -16.75
CA ALA A 76 -20.02 2.66 -17.75
C ALA A 76 -19.27 3.99 -17.82
N TYR A 77 -18.76 4.50 -16.69
CA TYR A 77 -17.92 5.68 -16.64
C TYR A 77 -16.56 5.44 -17.33
N LEU A 78 -15.92 4.29 -17.05
CA LEU A 78 -14.71 3.87 -17.78
C LEU A 78 -14.97 3.74 -19.28
N ASP A 79 -16.07 3.10 -19.70
CA ASP A 79 -16.40 2.96 -21.12
C ASP A 79 -16.63 4.31 -21.81
N ARG A 80 -17.28 5.26 -21.12
CA ARG A 80 -17.45 6.64 -21.62
C ARG A 80 -16.10 7.34 -21.83
N ILE A 81 -15.17 7.19 -20.90
CA ILE A 81 -13.82 7.80 -20.98
C ILE A 81 -12.95 7.10 -22.02
N MET A 82 -13.09 5.79 -22.13
CA MET A 82 -12.49 5.00 -23.20
C MET A 82 -13.10 5.31 -24.56
N GLY A 83 -14.06 6.26 -24.66
CA GLY A 83 -14.65 6.75 -25.90
C GLY A 83 -15.65 5.80 -26.54
N ARG A 84 -16.16 4.79 -25.82
CA ARG A 84 -17.14 3.83 -26.36
C ARG A 84 -18.50 4.52 -26.48
N PRO A 85 -19.02 4.77 -27.70
CA PRO A 85 -20.32 5.38 -27.84
C PRO A 85 -21.39 4.43 -27.30
N LYS A 86 -22.38 4.98 -26.60
CA LYS A 86 -23.62 4.25 -26.31
C LYS A 86 -24.23 3.81 -27.65
N PRO A 87 -24.61 2.53 -27.82
CA PRO A 87 -25.40 2.12 -28.97
C PRO A 87 -26.65 2.99 -29.04
N ASN A 88 -26.92 3.58 -30.22
CA ASN A 88 -28.06 4.48 -30.40
C ASN A 88 -29.36 3.83 -29.92
N GLY A 89 -30.02 4.46 -28.94
CA GLY A 89 -31.36 4.08 -28.47
C GLY A 89 -31.42 3.22 -27.20
N GLN A 90 -30.30 2.76 -26.63
CA GLN A 90 -30.33 2.07 -25.33
C GLN A 90 -30.30 3.06 -24.16
N SER A 91 -31.20 2.88 -23.19
CA SER A 91 -31.09 3.58 -21.90
C SER A 91 -29.82 3.14 -21.17
N ASP A 92 -29.28 3.96 -20.27
CA ASP A 92 -28.15 3.56 -19.40
C ASP A 92 -28.42 2.21 -18.71
N ARG A 93 -29.70 1.91 -18.44
CA ARG A 93 -30.14 0.68 -17.79
C ARG A 93 -30.08 -0.55 -18.71
N ASP A 94 -30.37 -0.40 -20.00
CA ASP A 94 -30.34 -1.50 -20.99
C ASP A 94 -28.90 -1.81 -21.42
N TYR A 95 -28.07 -0.77 -21.56
CA TYR A 95 -26.64 -0.92 -21.81
C TYR A 95 -25.96 -1.71 -20.68
N LEU A 96 -26.39 -1.50 -19.43
CA LEU A 96 -25.86 -2.20 -18.25
C LEU A 96 -26.44 -3.61 -18.03
N GLY A 97 -27.61 -3.92 -18.59
CA GLY A 97 -28.27 -5.22 -18.46
C GLY A 97 -27.56 -6.34 -19.23
N GLU A 98 -26.92 -6.03 -20.36
CA GLU A 98 -26.13 -6.97 -21.17
C GLU A 98 -24.73 -7.26 -20.60
N PHE A 99 -24.25 -6.48 -19.62
CA PHE A 99 -22.92 -6.64 -19.02
C PHE A 99 -22.80 -7.79 -18.01
N ASN A 100 -23.92 -8.31 -17.49
CA ASN A 100 -23.92 -9.47 -16.59
C ASN A 100 -23.74 -10.82 -17.34
N GLY A 101 -23.65 -10.80 -18.67
CA GLY A 101 -23.43 -11.98 -19.50
C GLY A 101 -21.96 -12.11 -19.89
N THR A 102 -21.38 -13.29 -19.65
CA THR A 102 -20.08 -13.73 -20.16
C THR A 102 -19.96 -13.52 -21.68
N VAL A 103 -19.39 -12.42 -22.13
CA VAL A 103 -18.95 -12.26 -23.54
C VAL A 103 -17.46 -12.62 -23.61
N PRO A 104 -17.10 -13.80 -24.13
CA PRO A 104 -15.69 -14.19 -24.29
C PRO A 104 -15.03 -13.29 -25.33
N GLY A 105 -14.04 -12.50 -24.91
CA GLY A 105 -13.20 -11.69 -25.82
C GLY A 105 -13.14 -10.18 -25.53
N ARG A 106 -13.89 -9.64 -24.55
CA ARG A 106 -13.87 -8.20 -24.20
C ARG A 106 -12.94 -7.80 -23.04
N ASN A 107 -12.24 -8.76 -22.41
CA ASN A 107 -11.37 -8.53 -21.22
C ASN A 107 -9.91 -8.10 -21.55
N ALA A 108 -9.57 -7.79 -22.80
CA ALA A 108 -8.18 -7.91 -23.26
C ALA A 108 -7.31 -6.63 -23.20
N THR A 109 -7.81 -5.43 -22.85
CA THR A 109 -7.03 -4.21 -23.13
C THR A 109 -6.78 -3.24 -21.99
N THR A 110 -7.48 -3.31 -20.85
CA THR A 110 -7.27 -2.34 -19.75
C THR A 110 -7.04 -2.95 -18.38
N ASP A 111 -7.22 -4.27 -18.21
CA ASP A 111 -7.08 -4.94 -16.91
C ASP A 111 -5.98 -6.03 -16.94
N ASP A 112 -5.05 -5.93 -17.91
CA ASP A 112 -3.95 -6.88 -18.02
C ASP A 112 -2.66 -6.40 -17.33
N GLY A 113 -2.72 -5.26 -16.63
CA GLY A 113 -1.61 -4.68 -15.86
C GLY A 113 -0.54 -3.97 -16.70
N ARG A 114 -0.69 -3.86 -18.03
CA ARG A 114 0.33 -3.21 -18.88
C ARG A 114 0.46 -1.72 -18.64
N LEU A 115 -0.64 -1.01 -18.39
CA LEU A 115 -0.59 0.42 -18.06
C LEU A 115 0.11 0.63 -16.70
N ALA A 116 -0.13 -0.25 -15.73
CA ALA A 116 0.66 -0.28 -14.51
C ALA A 116 2.16 -0.43 -14.81
N VAL A 117 2.57 -1.42 -15.60
CA VAL A 117 3.99 -1.61 -15.94
C VAL A 117 4.57 -0.40 -16.68
N TRP A 118 3.81 0.18 -17.61
CA TRP A 118 4.21 1.38 -18.33
C TRP A 118 4.48 2.55 -17.38
N LEU A 119 3.56 2.83 -16.45
CA LEU A 119 3.71 3.90 -15.44
C LEU A 119 4.93 3.65 -14.57
N ARG A 120 5.09 2.41 -14.11
CA ARG A 120 6.22 1.98 -13.31
C ARG A 120 7.56 2.21 -14.02
N GLU A 121 7.67 1.89 -15.30
CA GLU A 121 8.91 2.15 -16.07
C GLU A 121 9.21 3.65 -16.22
N LEU A 122 8.17 4.48 -16.39
CA LEU A 122 8.36 5.93 -16.40
C LEU A 122 8.79 6.48 -15.04
N VAL A 123 8.14 6.05 -13.96
CA VAL A 123 8.53 6.44 -12.61
C VAL A 123 9.94 5.96 -12.31
N PHE A 124 10.29 4.72 -12.70
CA PHE A 124 11.64 4.20 -12.54
C PHE A 124 12.68 5.09 -13.25
N ALA A 125 12.43 5.48 -14.51
CA ALA A 125 13.30 6.37 -15.26
C ALA A 125 13.43 7.74 -14.57
N TRP A 126 12.32 8.30 -14.09
CA TRP A 126 12.32 9.60 -13.42
C TRP A 126 13.09 9.58 -12.10
N GLY A 127 12.85 8.59 -11.25
CA GLY A 127 13.60 8.45 -10.01
C GLY A 127 15.08 8.16 -10.27
N TYR A 128 15.41 7.43 -11.34
CA TYR A 128 16.80 7.19 -11.73
C TYR A 128 17.50 8.52 -12.09
N GLU A 129 16.87 9.35 -12.92
CA GLU A 129 17.40 10.67 -13.26
C GLU A 129 17.58 11.56 -12.01
N THR A 130 16.64 11.48 -11.08
CA THR A 130 16.61 12.31 -9.87
C THR A 130 17.66 11.89 -8.85
N PHE A 131 17.71 10.61 -8.51
CA PHE A 131 18.51 10.11 -7.39
C PHE A 131 19.86 9.51 -7.79
N VAL A 132 20.01 9.01 -9.02
CA VAL A 132 21.23 8.36 -9.48
C VAL A 132 22.02 9.25 -10.42
N HIS A 133 21.42 9.68 -11.55
CA HIS A 133 22.17 10.36 -12.60
C HIS A 133 22.49 11.82 -12.28
N ARG A 134 21.47 12.66 -12.08
CA ARG A 134 21.65 14.11 -11.87
C ARG A 134 21.96 14.44 -10.42
N GLY A 135 21.29 13.74 -9.50
CA GLY A 135 21.56 13.87 -8.07
C GLY A 135 22.93 13.30 -7.68
N LYS A 136 23.38 12.22 -8.35
CA LYS A 136 24.58 11.45 -7.97
C LYS A 136 24.57 11.06 -6.48
N HIS A 137 23.38 10.78 -5.97
CA HIS A 137 23.15 10.52 -4.55
C HIS A 137 23.19 9.03 -4.23
N LEU A 138 22.70 8.19 -5.15
CA LEU A 138 22.58 6.74 -4.98
C LEU A 138 23.33 6.00 -6.10
N SER A 139 23.79 4.78 -5.81
CA SER A 139 24.23 3.86 -6.85
C SER A 139 23.02 3.29 -7.60
N GLU A 140 23.21 2.91 -8.86
CA GLU A 140 22.18 2.25 -9.66
C GLU A 140 21.65 0.97 -8.98
N ALA A 141 22.54 0.15 -8.44
CA ALA A 141 22.17 -1.09 -7.76
C ALA A 141 21.29 -0.82 -6.53
N HIS A 142 21.62 0.21 -5.72
CA HIS A 142 20.82 0.57 -4.55
C HIS A 142 19.46 1.15 -4.95
N TYR A 143 19.43 2.06 -5.93
CA TYR A 143 18.18 2.64 -6.40
C TYR A 143 17.24 1.55 -6.93
N LYS A 144 17.75 0.63 -7.76
CA LYS A 144 16.95 -0.47 -8.31
C LYS A 144 16.41 -1.40 -7.22
N ASP A 145 17.25 -1.82 -6.26
CA ASP A 145 16.83 -2.66 -5.13
C ASP A 145 15.72 -2.00 -4.32
N ILE A 146 15.89 -0.72 -3.96
CA ILE A 146 14.88 0.03 -3.21
C ILE A 146 13.61 0.22 -4.03
N PHE A 147 13.72 0.65 -5.28
CA PHE A 147 12.57 0.85 -6.16
C PHE A 147 11.76 -0.46 -6.32
N ASP A 148 12.43 -1.58 -6.56
CA ASP A 148 11.76 -2.87 -6.75
C ASP A 148 11.03 -3.36 -5.50
N ILE A 149 11.53 -3.00 -4.30
CA ILE A 149 10.94 -3.38 -3.01
C ILE A 149 9.80 -2.44 -2.61
N PHE A 150 9.98 -1.13 -2.76
CA PHE A 150 9.12 -0.12 -2.15
C PHE A 150 8.22 0.62 -3.13
N TYR A 151 8.53 0.65 -4.43
CA TYR A 151 7.59 1.22 -5.39
C TYR A 151 6.40 0.27 -5.56
N THR A 152 5.22 0.84 -5.42
CA THR A 152 3.93 0.21 -5.62
C THR A 152 2.99 1.24 -6.23
N GLN A 153 1.92 0.79 -6.88
CA GLN A 153 0.89 1.69 -7.40
C GLN A 153 -0.24 1.82 -6.39
N TYR A 154 -0.02 2.76 -5.46
CA TYR A 154 -0.89 3.27 -4.40
C TYR A 154 -1.47 2.26 -3.42
N TYR A 155 -1.30 2.58 -2.14
CA TYR A 155 -2.08 2.02 -1.07
C TYR A 155 -2.84 3.12 -0.32
N PRO A 156 -4.16 3.00 -0.09
CA PRO A 156 -4.95 4.02 0.60
C PRO A 156 -4.41 4.43 1.98
N HIS A 157 -3.78 3.48 2.68
CA HIS A 157 -3.24 3.72 4.01
C HIS A 157 -1.91 4.49 4.00
N GLU A 158 -1.18 4.47 2.88
CA GLU A 158 0.10 5.19 2.74
C GLU A 158 -0.11 6.71 2.69
N HIS A 159 -1.29 7.14 2.24
CA HIS A 159 -1.70 8.53 2.15
C HIS A 159 -2.72 8.94 3.22
N LEU A 160 -3.08 7.99 4.10
CA LEU A 160 -4.15 8.15 5.10
C LEU A 160 -5.48 8.64 4.50
N ASP A 161 -5.69 8.40 3.21
CA ASP A 161 -6.91 8.78 2.49
C ASP A 161 -8.11 8.05 3.08
N CYS A 162 -9.26 8.72 3.08
CA CYS A 162 -10.47 8.13 3.60
C CYS A 162 -10.75 6.83 2.86
N PRO A 163 -10.74 5.66 3.55
CA PRO A 163 -11.12 4.43 2.92
C PRO A 163 -12.55 4.58 2.47
N THR A 164 -12.84 3.96 1.34
CA THR A 164 -14.08 4.16 0.62
C THR A 164 -15.31 4.07 1.53
N MET A 165 -16.12 5.14 1.53
CA MET A 165 -17.34 5.27 2.34
C MET A 165 -18.23 4.02 2.25
N PRO A 166 -18.69 3.44 3.38
CA PRO A 166 -19.69 2.39 3.38
C PRO A 166 -21.07 2.98 3.08
N GLY A 167 -21.73 2.49 2.02
CA GLY A 167 -23.16 2.67 1.76
C GLY A 167 -24.04 1.85 2.71
N GLY A 168 -23.77 1.92 4.01
CA GLY A 168 -24.46 1.11 5.01
C GLY A 168 -25.81 1.69 5.47
N THR A 169 -26.72 0.81 5.86
CA THR A 169 -28.02 1.15 6.45
C THR A 169 -27.86 2.00 7.74
N ALA A 170 -28.94 2.59 8.25
CA ALA A 170 -28.91 3.32 9.53
C ALA A 170 -28.35 2.47 10.70
N GLU A 171 -28.52 1.16 10.64
CA GLU A 171 -27.98 0.18 11.60
C GLU A 171 -26.45 0.04 11.49
N GLN A 172 -25.88 0.24 10.29
CA GLN A 172 -24.43 0.22 10.04
C GLN A 172 -23.74 1.55 10.37
N ARG A 173 -24.47 2.68 10.27
CA ARG A 173 -24.06 3.96 10.90
C ARG A 173 -24.00 3.84 12.43
N ALA A 174 -24.95 3.14 13.04
CA ALA A 174 -24.94 2.84 14.47
C ALA A 174 -23.85 1.85 14.89
N ILE A 175 -23.37 0.99 13.98
CA ILE A 175 -22.20 0.12 14.22
C ILE A 175 -20.90 0.94 14.24
N GLY A 176 -20.77 1.97 13.38
CA GLY A 176 -19.65 2.94 13.45
C GLY A 176 -19.58 3.70 14.79
N GLU A 177 -20.71 3.90 15.45
CA GLU A 177 -20.80 4.50 16.81
C GLU A 177 -20.71 3.46 17.94
N ARG A 178 -20.83 2.16 17.67
CA ARG A 178 -20.87 1.08 18.68
C ARG A 178 -19.67 0.13 18.69
N VAL A 179 -18.60 0.34 17.91
CA VAL A 179 -17.37 -0.45 18.07
C VAL A 179 -16.54 0.02 19.29
N GLY A 180 -17.20 0.10 20.44
CA GLY A 180 -16.60 -0.19 21.73
C GLY A 180 -16.94 -1.64 22.07
N SER A 181 -16.00 -2.55 21.81
CA SER A 181 -16.07 -4.00 22.07
C SER A 181 -16.83 -4.86 21.04
N LEU A 182 -16.07 -5.61 20.22
CA LEU A 182 -16.09 -7.08 20.18
C LEU A 182 -15.27 -7.64 19.00
N VAL A 183 -14.50 -8.67 19.30
CA VAL A 183 -13.76 -9.55 18.39
C VAL A 183 -14.66 -10.73 18.00
N ALA A 184 -14.73 -11.06 16.70
CA ALA A 184 -14.88 -12.41 16.07
C ALA A 184 -15.64 -12.28 14.73
N LYS A 185 -15.08 -12.63 13.56
CA LYS A 185 -14.78 -13.95 12.93
C LYS A 185 -15.53 -14.01 11.59
N HIS A 186 -14.80 -14.26 10.50
CA HIS A 186 -15.33 -14.58 9.17
C HIS A 186 -14.80 -15.96 8.73
N ALA A 187 -15.64 -16.72 8.05
CA ALA A 187 -15.28 -17.90 7.26
C ALA A 187 -15.83 -17.68 5.84
N CYS A 188 -15.04 -18.01 4.82
CA CYS A 188 -15.47 -17.96 3.42
C CYS A 188 -14.84 -19.14 2.66
N ASP A 189 -15.67 -19.85 1.90
CA ASP A 189 -15.34 -21.00 1.04
C ASP A 189 -15.01 -20.55 -0.41
N GLN A 190 -14.00 -21.22 -0.98
CA GLN A 190 -13.70 -21.57 -2.39
C GLN A 190 -14.11 -20.66 -3.59
N PRO A 191 -13.19 -20.39 -4.55
CA PRO A 191 -13.51 -19.91 -5.90
C PRO A 191 -13.51 -21.02 -6.97
N PRO A 192 -14.21 -20.84 -8.12
CA PRO A 192 -14.21 -21.77 -9.24
C PRO A 192 -13.08 -21.53 -10.26
N MET A 193 -12.81 -22.58 -11.03
CA MET A 193 -11.82 -22.74 -12.10
C MET A 193 -12.03 -21.85 -13.33
N ALA A 194 -10.94 -21.59 -14.09
CA ALA A 194 -11.00 -21.54 -15.56
C ALA A 194 -9.64 -21.81 -16.25
N PRO A 195 -9.63 -22.22 -17.54
CA PRO A 195 -8.58 -23.05 -18.13
C PRO A 195 -7.75 -22.38 -19.26
N GLY A 196 -6.49 -22.81 -19.37
CA GLY A 196 -5.81 -23.31 -20.59
C GLY A 196 -5.46 -22.35 -21.75
N LYS A 197 -4.18 -22.40 -22.19
CA LYS A 197 -3.79 -22.88 -23.54
C LYS A 197 -2.25 -22.95 -23.80
N ARG A 198 -1.82 -24.18 -24.16
CA ARG A 198 -1.10 -24.63 -25.38
C ARG A 198 0.15 -23.88 -25.94
N LYS A 199 1.28 -24.62 -25.85
CA LYS A 199 2.39 -24.91 -26.80
C LYS A 199 2.99 -23.79 -27.70
N GLN A 200 4.30 -23.57 -27.51
CA GLN A 200 5.28 -23.60 -28.61
C GLN A 200 6.54 -24.40 -28.21
N SER A 201 7.11 -25.04 -29.22
CA SER A 201 8.14 -26.09 -29.21
C SER A 201 9.52 -25.54 -29.57
N GLY A 202 10.56 -26.04 -28.92
CA GLY A 202 11.96 -25.92 -29.36
C GLY A 202 12.83 -26.90 -28.57
N GLY A 203 13.33 -27.94 -29.23
CA GLY A 203 14.03 -29.05 -28.62
C GLY A 203 15.43 -28.69 -28.12
N ALA A 204 15.62 -28.77 -26.80
CA ALA A 204 16.88 -29.07 -26.15
C ALA A 204 16.67 -30.39 -25.40
N GLY A 205 17.67 -31.29 -25.43
CA GLY A 205 17.58 -32.60 -24.78
C GLY A 205 17.00 -32.48 -23.38
N ALA A 206 15.85 -33.11 -23.15
CA ALA A 206 15.03 -32.88 -21.97
C ALA A 206 15.83 -33.26 -20.73
N ALA A 207 16.38 -32.26 -20.04
CA ALA A 207 16.86 -32.45 -18.68
C ALA A 207 15.68 -32.99 -17.86
N ASP A 208 15.90 -34.12 -17.18
CA ASP A 208 14.90 -34.72 -16.30
C ASP A 208 14.36 -33.64 -15.36
N ALA A 209 13.03 -33.49 -15.30
CA ALA A 209 12.46 -32.48 -14.42
C ALA A 209 12.72 -32.88 -12.96
N TRP A 210 12.96 -31.88 -12.12
CA TRP A 210 13.26 -32.08 -10.70
C TRP A 210 12.30 -31.27 -9.84
N VAL A 211 12.17 -31.61 -8.56
CA VAL A 211 11.51 -30.75 -7.58
C VAL A 211 12.18 -30.86 -6.23
N ARG A 212 12.27 -29.74 -5.51
CA ARG A 212 12.79 -29.68 -4.15
C ARG A 212 11.67 -29.21 -3.22
N ILE A 213 11.46 -29.90 -2.11
CA ILE A 213 10.46 -29.57 -1.09
C ILE A 213 11.19 -29.32 0.22
N LEU A 214 11.12 -28.09 0.71
CA LEU A 214 11.70 -27.67 1.99
C LEU A 214 10.58 -27.53 3.04
N LEU A 215 10.71 -28.25 4.14
CA LEU A 215 9.84 -28.14 5.31
C LEU A 215 10.59 -27.48 6.46
N GLN A 216 9.99 -26.42 7.02
CA GLN A 216 10.54 -25.69 8.16
C GLN A 216 9.50 -25.50 9.26
N ASP A 217 9.98 -25.32 10.50
CA ASP A 217 9.15 -24.87 11.60
C ASP A 217 8.79 -23.37 11.48
N GLU A 218 7.98 -22.85 12.40
CA GLU A 218 7.60 -21.44 12.46
C GLU A 218 8.77 -20.47 12.67
N HIS A 219 9.92 -20.98 13.14
CA HIS A 219 11.15 -20.24 13.37
C HIS A 219 12.15 -20.37 12.21
N GLY A 220 11.83 -21.16 11.18
CA GLY A 220 12.70 -21.38 10.02
C GLY A 220 13.71 -22.53 10.20
N HIS A 221 13.63 -23.30 11.28
CA HIS A 221 14.48 -24.49 11.44
C HIS A 221 13.96 -25.64 10.57
N PRO A 222 14.86 -26.47 10.00
CA PRO A 222 14.47 -27.57 9.14
C PRO A 222 13.71 -28.68 9.88
N LEU A 223 12.64 -29.18 9.26
CA LEU A 223 11.86 -30.32 9.74
C LEU A 223 12.34 -31.62 9.09
N SER A 224 13.34 -32.26 9.71
CA SER A 224 13.86 -33.55 9.26
C SER A 224 12.93 -34.72 9.55
N ASN A 225 13.09 -35.81 8.79
CA ASN A 225 12.40 -37.09 8.98
C ASN A 225 10.86 -36.97 8.93
N VAL A 226 10.35 -36.07 8.09
CA VAL A 226 8.91 -35.94 7.79
C VAL A 226 8.58 -36.86 6.63
N ALA A 227 7.61 -37.76 6.82
CA ALA A 227 7.14 -38.61 5.74
C ALA A 227 6.19 -37.87 4.82
N LEU A 228 6.45 -37.94 3.52
CA LEU A 228 5.66 -37.33 2.47
C LEU A 228 5.33 -38.40 1.43
N ARG A 229 4.22 -38.24 0.74
CA ARG A 229 3.86 -39.04 -0.43
C ARG A 229 3.56 -38.10 -1.58
N MET A 230 4.32 -38.25 -2.65
CA MET A 230 4.13 -37.49 -3.86
C MET A 230 3.29 -38.31 -4.84
N HIS A 231 2.22 -37.72 -5.35
CA HIS A 231 1.32 -38.27 -6.34
C HIS A 231 1.45 -37.45 -7.64
N PRO A 232 2.37 -37.82 -8.55
CA PRO A 232 2.42 -37.21 -9.87
C PRO A 232 1.10 -37.41 -10.61
N ARG A 233 0.67 -36.42 -11.39
CA ARG A 233 -0.55 -36.55 -12.22
C ARG A 233 -0.46 -37.73 -13.21
N GLN A 234 0.76 -38.09 -13.62
CA GLN A 234 1.05 -39.27 -14.42
C GLN A 234 2.25 -40.01 -13.82
N GLY A 235 2.08 -41.29 -13.49
CA GLY A 235 3.11 -42.13 -12.89
C GLY A 235 2.70 -42.73 -11.54
N ALA A 236 3.58 -43.58 -10.99
CA ALA A 236 3.37 -44.16 -9.67
C ALA A 236 3.63 -43.12 -8.57
N SER A 237 2.89 -43.23 -7.47
CA SER A 237 3.15 -42.43 -6.27
C SER A 237 4.51 -42.81 -5.67
N ARG A 238 5.22 -41.83 -5.09
CA ARG A 238 6.53 -42.04 -4.47
C ARG A 238 6.46 -41.68 -2.99
N ASP A 239 6.96 -42.57 -2.13
CA ASP A 239 7.16 -42.27 -0.71
C ASP A 239 8.49 -41.54 -0.54
N LEU A 240 8.44 -40.44 0.22
CA LEU A 240 9.49 -39.47 0.39
C LEU A 240 9.72 -39.24 1.89
N THR A 241 10.94 -38.87 2.27
CA THR A 241 11.25 -38.46 3.64
C THR A 241 12.23 -37.31 3.59
N THR A 242 11.96 -36.25 4.35
CA THR A 242 12.88 -35.11 4.41
C THR A 242 14.19 -35.49 5.09
N ASP A 243 15.29 -35.00 4.52
CA ASP A 243 16.62 -35.15 5.08
C ASP A 243 16.82 -34.29 6.34
N ALA A 244 18.04 -34.24 6.87
CA ALA A 244 18.33 -33.44 8.05
C ALA A 244 18.20 -31.92 7.84
N GLY A 245 18.29 -31.46 6.60
CA GLY A 245 18.02 -30.08 6.19
C GLY A 245 16.53 -29.81 5.95
N GLY A 246 15.65 -30.76 6.27
CA GLY A 246 14.21 -30.61 6.04
C GLY A 246 13.84 -30.62 4.56
N MET A 247 14.75 -31.07 3.69
CA MET A 247 14.60 -31.04 2.24
C MET A 247 14.31 -32.45 1.71
N VAL A 248 13.51 -32.55 0.65
CA VAL A 248 13.52 -33.72 -0.23
C VAL A 248 13.65 -33.27 -1.68
N GLU A 249 14.58 -33.89 -2.41
CA GLU A 249 14.75 -33.69 -3.84
C GLU A 249 14.26 -34.91 -4.60
N VAL A 250 13.43 -34.69 -5.60
CA VAL A 250 12.94 -35.73 -6.49
C VAL A 250 13.29 -35.38 -7.92
N THR A 251 14.05 -36.26 -8.57
CA THR A 251 14.45 -36.15 -9.97
C THR A 251 13.73 -37.20 -10.82
N GLY A 252 13.92 -37.14 -12.15
CA GLY A 252 13.28 -38.07 -13.09
C GLY A 252 11.76 -37.89 -13.14
N LEU A 253 11.28 -36.65 -13.07
CA LEU A 253 9.88 -36.31 -13.27
C LEU A 253 9.63 -35.96 -14.73
N ALA A 254 8.43 -36.29 -15.23
CA ALA A 254 8.05 -35.91 -16.58
C ALA A 254 7.94 -34.36 -16.67
N PRO A 255 8.51 -33.72 -17.71
CA PRO A 255 8.40 -32.28 -17.91
C PRO A 255 6.93 -31.83 -17.96
N ALA A 256 6.65 -30.63 -17.42
CA ALA A 256 5.32 -30.04 -17.38
C ALA A 256 4.24 -30.87 -16.62
N THR A 257 4.66 -31.74 -15.71
CA THR A 257 3.73 -32.37 -14.76
C THR A 257 3.51 -31.51 -13.52
N THR A 258 2.30 -31.56 -13.00
CA THR A 258 2.01 -31.17 -11.62
C THR A 258 1.89 -32.43 -10.76
N PHE A 259 2.12 -32.29 -9.47
CA PHE A 259 1.92 -33.36 -8.51
C PHE A 259 1.14 -32.85 -7.29
N THR A 260 0.52 -33.79 -6.60
CA THR A 260 -0.06 -33.58 -5.28
C THR A 260 0.91 -34.14 -4.24
N LEU A 261 1.17 -33.37 -3.20
CA LEU A 261 1.97 -33.82 -2.06
C LEU A 261 1.04 -34.05 -0.87
N THR A 262 1.09 -35.24 -0.29
CA THR A 262 0.36 -35.58 0.93
C THR A 262 1.31 -35.99 2.03
N CYS A 263 0.87 -35.91 3.28
CA CYS A 263 1.56 -36.54 4.42
C CYS A 263 0.62 -37.59 5.03
N PRO A 264 0.88 -38.90 4.83
CA PRO A 264 -0.02 -39.95 5.30
C PRO A 264 -0.13 -39.95 6.83
N ILE A 265 -1.36 -40.14 7.34
CA ILE A 265 -1.66 -40.18 8.78
C ILE A 265 -1.16 -41.49 9.42
N SER A 266 -1.13 -42.58 8.64
CA SER A 266 -0.65 -43.89 9.06
C SER A 266 0.48 -44.38 8.14
N GLY A 267 1.62 -44.76 8.74
CA GLY A 267 2.67 -45.52 8.06
C GLY A 267 2.35 -47.02 8.06
N GLN A 268 3.05 -47.80 7.23
CA GLN A 268 3.11 -49.24 7.44
C GLN A 268 3.95 -49.53 8.70
N GLY A 269 3.34 -50.02 9.78
CA GLY A 269 4.03 -50.41 11.02
C GLY A 269 3.72 -49.53 12.24
N SER A 270 4.63 -49.49 13.22
CA SER A 270 4.47 -48.74 14.49
C SER A 270 4.60 -47.21 14.37
N ASP A 271 4.78 -46.71 13.15
CA ASP A 271 4.98 -45.30 12.82
C ASP A 271 3.66 -44.59 12.54
N GLU A 272 2.86 -44.41 13.59
CA GLU A 272 1.60 -43.68 13.52
C GLU A 272 1.77 -42.21 13.92
N ALA A 273 0.98 -41.33 13.31
CA ALA A 273 0.92 -39.94 13.70
C ALA A 273 0.42 -39.79 15.15
N ARG A 274 1.10 -38.95 15.92
CA ARG A 274 0.72 -38.56 17.28
C ARG A 274 0.80 -37.06 17.41
N LEU A 275 -0.06 -36.47 18.25
CA LEU A 275 -0.14 -35.03 18.44
C LEU A 275 1.23 -34.41 18.74
N GLU A 276 2.04 -35.05 19.59
CA GLU A 276 3.37 -34.56 19.96
C GLU A 276 4.43 -34.63 18.84
N ARG A 277 4.16 -35.42 17.79
CA ARG A 277 5.01 -35.62 16.59
C ARG A 277 4.45 -34.94 15.34
N SER A 278 3.30 -34.28 15.46
CA SER A 278 2.59 -33.64 14.35
C SER A 278 2.80 -32.13 14.32
N TRP A 279 2.77 -31.60 13.10
CA TRP A 279 2.94 -30.20 12.77
C TRP A 279 1.79 -29.75 11.86
N SER A 280 1.28 -28.54 12.04
CA SER A 280 0.21 -27.96 11.22
C SER A 280 0.75 -26.87 10.32
N THR A 281 0.53 -26.96 9.02
CA THR A 281 1.02 -25.94 8.07
C THR A 281 0.29 -24.62 8.25
N ALA A 282 1.02 -23.51 8.30
CA ALA A 282 0.47 -22.17 8.48
C ALA A 282 0.39 -21.35 7.18
N ALA A 283 1.26 -21.60 6.21
CA ALA A 283 1.27 -20.91 4.91
C ALA A 283 2.17 -21.61 3.88
N ILE A 284 1.86 -21.43 2.59
CA ILE A 284 2.75 -21.71 1.46
C ILE A 284 3.52 -20.43 1.15
N SER A 285 4.85 -20.49 1.08
CA SER A 285 5.63 -19.39 0.51
C SER A 285 5.92 -19.72 -0.95
N ALA A 286 5.32 -18.98 -1.89
CA ALA A 286 5.68 -19.09 -3.30
C ALA A 286 7.12 -18.59 -3.53
N ALA A 287 7.90 -19.37 -4.26
CA ALA A 287 9.18 -19.03 -4.90
C ALA A 287 10.07 -18.00 -4.17
N GLY A 288 10.74 -18.43 -3.09
CA GLY A 288 11.94 -17.74 -2.60
C GLY A 288 13.18 -18.20 -3.36
N HIS A 289 14.16 -17.31 -3.56
CA HIS A 289 15.49 -17.70 -4.03
C HIS A 289 16.04 -18.89 -3.20
N PRO A 290 16.78 -19.82 -3.83
CA PRO A 290 17.37 -20.96 -3.12
C PRO A 290 18.26 -20.43 -1.99
N ILE A 291 17.78 -20.56 -0.76
CA ILE A 291 18.64 -20.47 0.41
C ILE A 291 19.36 -21.81 0.43
N ASP A 292 20.67 -21.80 0.19
CA ASP A 292 21.48 -22.99 0.39
C ASP A 292 21.31 -23.43 1.86
N PRO A 293 20.73 -24.62 2.11
CA PRO A 293 20.50 -25.06 3.47
C PRO A 293 21.86 -25.18 4.17
N THR A 294 21.92 -24.67 5.40
CA THR A 294 23.10 -24.82 6.27
C THR A 294 23.42 -26.32 6.41
N PRO A 295 24.69 -26.75 6.29
CA PRO A 295 25.05 -28.17 6.31
C PRO A 295 24.47 -28.87 7.54
N ALA A 296 23.63 -29.87 7.29
CA ALA A 296 22.78 -30.47 8.29
C ALA A 296 23.54 -31.51 9.14
N GLY A 297 23.21 -31.59 10.43
CA GLY A 297 23.59 -32.72 11.30
C GLY A 297 22.90 -34.02 10.86
N PRO A 298 23.08 -35.15 11.56
CA PRO A 298 22.34 -36.38 11.25
C PRO A 298 20.83 -36.17 11.43
N PRO A 299 19.97 -36.78 10.58
CA PRO A 299 18.52 -36.64 10.71
C PRO A 299 18.04 -37.16 12.07
N GLY A 300 17.07 -36.47 12.66
CA GLY A 300 16.48 -36.90 13.93
C GLY A 300 15.91 -38.32 13.83
N LYS A 301 16.15 -39.16 14.85
CA LYS A 301 15.70 -40.56 14.86
C LYS A 301 14.18 -40.73 14.84
N GLU A 302 13.43 -39.71 15.27
CA GLU A 302 11.97 -39.76 15.34
C GLU A 302 11.30 -39.26 14.07
N ARG A 303 10.36 -40.05 13.55
CA ARG A 303 9.53 -39.69 12.40
C ARG A 303 8.51 -38.61 12.79
N LYS A 304 8.38 -37.59 11.94
CA LYS A 304 7.47 -36.45 12.11
C LYS A 304 6.38 -36.47 11.04
N PHE A 305 5.27 -35.79 11.33
CA PHE A 305 4.12 -35.72 10.44
C PHE A 305 3.67 -34.27 10.27
N VAL A 306 3.25 -33.91 9.06
CA VAL A 306 2.62 -32.63 8.76
C VAL A 306 1.15 -32.89 8.46
N LEU A 307 0.24 -32.39 9.29
CA LEU A 307 -1.19 -32.68 9.24
C LEU A 307 -1.99 -31.39 9.33
N ARG A 308 -3.22 -31.38 8.82
CA ARG A 308 -4.17 -30.31 9.14
C ARG A 308 -4.87 -30.67 10.44
N VAL A 309 -4.52 -30.02 11.54
CA VAL A 309 -5.06 -30.36 12.87
C VAL A 309 -6.16 -29.39 13.27
N GLU A 310 -7.36 -29.91 13.52
CA GLU A 310 -8.52 -29.14 13.96
C GLU A 310 -8.75 -29.32 15.47
N ALA A 311 -8.69 -28.22 16.23
CA ALA A 311 -8.96 -28.21 17.67
C ALA A 311 -10.46 -28.06 17.93
N VAL A 312 -11.10 -29.08 18.52
CA VAL A 312 -12.55 -29.08 18.74
C VAL A 312 -12.91 -29.35 20.19
N LYS A 313 -13.85 -28.57 20.72
CA LYS A 313 -14.53 -28.87 21.98
C LYS A 313 -15.69 -29.83 21.71
N PRO A 314 -15.66 -31.08 22.19
CA PRO A 314 -16.70 -32.05 21.88
C PRO A 314 -18.08 -31.65 22.43
N ALA A 315 -19.13 -31.80 21.61
CA ALA A 315 -20.52 -31.66 22.06
C ALA A 315 -20.93 -32.82 22.97
N ALA A 316 -22.05 -32.66 23.71
CA ALA A 316 -22.58 -33.73 24.58
C ALA A 316 -23.00 -34.99 23.82
N THR A 317 -23.34 -34.81 22.54
CA THR A 317 -23.76 -35.85 21.60
C THR A 317 -22.58 -36.49 20.86
N ASP A 318 -21.37 -35.95 20.99
CA ASP A 318 -20.20 -36.52 20.32
C ASP A 318 -19.74 -37.81 21.01
N SER A 319 -19.03 -38.63 20.24
CA SER A 319 -18.27 -39.79 20.70
C SER A 319 -16.93 -39.83 19.96
N LEU A 320 -15.96 -40.61 20.44
CA LEU A 320 -14.71 -40.81 19.70
C LEU A 320 -14.98 -41.31 18.29
N LYS A 321 -16.02 -42.14 18.10
CA LYS A 321 -16.44 -42.64 16.79
C LYS A 321 -16.98 -41.54 15.88
N THR A 322 -17.82 -40.63 16.37
CA THR A 322 -18.36 -39.54 15.53
C THR A 322 -17.28 -38.50 15.20
N LEU A 323 -16.39 -38.19 16.14
CA LEU A 323 -15.26 -37.30 15.92
C LEU A 323 -14.24 -37.89 14.94
N ALA A 324 -13.95 -39.19 15.05
CA ALA A 324 -13.04 -39.88 14.14
C ALA A 324 -13.61 -39.99 12.73
N ALA A 325 -14.91 -40.26 12.60
CA ALA A 325 -15.61 -40.23 11.31
C ALA A 325 -15.51 -38.85 10.64
N ARG A 326 -15.59 -37.75 11.41
CA ARG A 326 -15.39 -36.38 10.88
C ARG A 326 -13.98 -36.14 10.34
N ALA A 327 -12.98 -36.85 10.89
CA ALA A 327 -11.59 -36.80 10.45
C ALA A 327 -11.25 -37.87 9.39
N GLY A 328 -12.19 -38.74 9.03
CA GLY A 328 -11.97 -39.83 8.07
C GLY A 328 -11.05 -40.95 8.58
N ILE A 329 -10.91 -41.12 9.91
CA ILE A 329 -10.08 -42.16 10.53
C ILE A 329 -10.89 -43.03 11.50
N SER A 330 -10.32 -44.15 11.93
CA SER A 330 -10.92 -44.97 12.99
C SER A 330 -10.82 -44.29 14.35
N TRP A 331 -11.71 -44.67 15.27
CA TRP A 331 -11.66 -44.13 16.63
C TRP A 331 -10.40 -44.54 17.39
N GLN A 332 -9.83 -45.71 17.07
CA GLN A 332 -8.56 -46.19 17.61
C GLN A 332 -7.41 -45.28 17.15
N GLU A 333 -7.37 -44.92 15.86
CA GLU A 333 -6.38 -43.98 15.33
C GLU A 333 -6.53 -42.60 15.97
N LEU A 334 -7.76 -42.11 16.14
CA LEU A 334 -8.00 -40.83 16.81
C LEU A 334 -7.55 -40.86 18.29
N ALA A 335 -7.78 -41.98 18.98
CA ALA A 335 -7.35 -42.19 20.35
C ALA A 335 -5.82 -42.28 20.46
N ARG A 336 -5.16 -43.04 19.59
CA ARG A 336 -3.68 -43.08 19.51
C ARG A 336 -3.09 -41.72 19.17
N PHE A 337 -3.73 -40.95 18.30
CA PHE A 337 -3.30 -39.60 17.96
C PHE A 337 -3.33 -38.64 19.16
N ASN A 338 -4.43 -38.60 19.93
CA ASN A 338 -4.59 -37.68 21.06
C ASN A 338 -3.93 -38.16 22.35
N PHE A 339 -3.96 -39.48 22.59
CA PHE A 339 -3.64 -40.08 23.89
C PHE A 339 -2.44 -41.04 23.85
N GLY A 340 -1.94 -41.40 22.67
CA GLY A 340 -0.83 -42.35 22.52
C GLY A 340 -1.21 -43.80 22.81
N THR A 341 -2.51 -44.12 22.91
CA THR A 341 -3.01 -45.46 23.25
C THR A 341 -4.41 -45.70 22.69
N ASP A 342 -4.71 -46.95 22.35
CA ASP A 342 -6.01 -47.48 21.96
C ASP A 342 -6.63 -48.40 23.04
N ASP A 343 -5.97 -48.54 24.20
CA ASP A 343 -6.45 -49.31 25.34
C ASP A 343 -7.67 -48.59 25.97
N PRO A 344 -8.86 -49.22 25.99
CA PRO A 344 -10.08 -48.59 26.50
C PRO A 344 -9.96 -48.04 27.93
N ALA A 345 -9.19 -48.69 28.81
CA ALA A 345 -9.01 -48.21 30.18
C ALA A 345 -8.21 -46.90 30.21
N LYS A 346 -7.10 -46.85 29.47
CA LYS A 346 -6.24 -45.66 29.38
C LYS A 346 -6.91 -44.51 28.62
N ILE A 347 -7.75 -44.83 27.63
CA ILE A 347 -8.58 -43.83 26.95
C ILE A 347 -9.55 -43.18 27.94
N ASN A 348 -10.24 -43.98 28.76
CA ASN A 348 -11.16 -43.45 29.77
C ASN A 348 -10.45 -42.55 30.79
N ASP A 349 -9.26 -42.96 31.24
CA ASP A 349 -8.42 -42.11 32.10
C ASP A 349 -8.02 -40.81 31.39
N ALA A 350 -7.60 -40.86 30.12
CA ALA A 350 -7.24 -39.66 29.36
C ALA A 350 -8.44 -38.72 29.08
N LEU A 351 -9.64 -39.27 28.83
CA LEU A 351 -10.87 -38.50 28.68
C LEU A 351 -11.22 -37.77 29.98
N ARG A 352 -11.05 -38.42 31.13
CA ARG A 352 -11.24 -37.81 32.45
C ARG A 352 -10.18 -36.74 32.72
N ASP A 353 -8.91 -37.10 32.60
CA ASP A 353 -7.79 -36.32 33.14
C ASP A 353 -7.32 -35.22 32.18
N ARG A 354 -7.40 -35.43 30.87
CA ARG A 354 -6.92 -34.47 29.83
C ARG A 354 -8.06 -33.72 29.16
N VAL A 355 -9.23 -34.35 28.99
CA VAL A 355 -10.39 -33.75 28.31
C VAL A 355 -11.45 -33.26 29.30
N GLY A 356 -11.36 -33.58 30.60
CA GLY A 356 -12.31 -33.11 31.61
C GLY A 356 -13.69 -33.77 31.53
N CYS A 357 -13.76 -35.00 31.02
CA CYS A 357 -15.02 -35.74 30.95
C CYS A 357 -15.29 -36.44 32.29
N HIS A 358 -16.29 -35.97 33.05
CA HIS A 358 -16.63 -36.57 34.35
C HIS A 358 -17.93 -37.38 34.33
N ALA A 359 -18.77 -37.20 33.32
CA ALA A 359 -20.00 -37.96 33.16
C ALA A 359 -19.73 -39.32 32.53
N LYS A 360 -20.29 -40.40 33.10
CA LYS A 360 -20.19 -41.75 32.54
C LYS A 360 -21.45 -42.13 31.76
N VAL A 361 -21.30 -42.96 30.72
CA VAL A 361 -22.39 -43.60 29.97
C VAL A 361 -22.87 -44.87 30.68
N ASP A 362 -21.92 -45.60 31.25
CA ASP A 362 -22.11 -46.82 32.03
C ASP A 362 -21.18 -46.79 33.26
N GLN A 363 -20.99 -47.91 33.97
CA GLN A 363 -20.13 -47.91 35.16
C GLN A 363 -18.64 -47.61 34.86
N GLN A 364 -18.20 -47.77 33.61
CA GLN A 364 -16.78 -47.78 33.23
C GLN A 364 -16.39 -46.69 32.21
N ASN A 365 -17.29 -46.27 31.31
CA ASN A 365 -16.97 -45.40 30.17
C ASN A 365 -17.40 -43.95 30.35
N TYR A 366 -16.48 -43.01 30.12
CA TYR A 366 -16.77 -41.57 30.13
C TYR A 366 -17.38 -41.11 28.80
N ARG A 367 -18.34 -40.18 28.87
CA ARG A 367 -18.85 -39.42 27.71
C ARG A 367 -18.41 -37.97 27.77
N PHE A 368 -18.41 -37.32 26.61
CA PHE A 368 -18.19 -35.88 26.48
C PHE A 368 -19.35 -35.04 27.07
N ALA A 369 -19.70 -35.16 28.35
CA ALA A 369 -20.72 -34.32 29.00
C ALA A 369 -20.14 -33.60 30.24
N GLY A 370 -20.65 -32.39 30.53
CA GLY A 370 -20.13 -31.46 31.54
C GLY A 370 -19.76 -30.09 30.96
N ASP A 371 -19.59 -29.09 31.83
CA ASP A 371 -19.37 -27.68 31.44
C ASP A 371 -17.90 -27.33 31.12
N GLU A 372 -16.95 -28.12 31.63
CA GLU A 372 -15.50 -27.85 31.52
C GLU A 372 -14.77 -28.82 30.57
N LYS A 373 -15.32 -29.07 29.38
CA LYS A 373 -14.66 -29.95 28.41
C LYS A 373 -13.42 -29.30 27.80
N GLY A 374 -12.31 -30.02 27.89
CA GLY A 374 -11.07 -29.78 27.16
C GLY A 374 -11.23 -29.95 25.65
N VAL A 375 -10.11 -29.83 24.94
CA VAL A 375 -10.05 -29.84 23.48
C VAL A 375 -9.58 -31.21 22.99
N MET A 376 -10.28 -31.75 21.98
CA MET A 376 -9.83 -32.88 21.17
C MET A 376 -9.21 -32.36 19.88
N TYR A 377 -8.15 -33.00 19.41
CA TYR A 377 -7.48 -32.63 18.16
C TYR A 377 -7.81 -33.65 17.09
N LEU A 378 -8.41 -33.19 15.99
CA LEU A 378 -8.75 -34.03 14.84
C LEU A 378 -7.66 -33.90 13.77
N PRO A 379 -6.93 -34.98 13.45
CA PRO A 379 -5.97 -34.98 12.36
C PRO A 379 -6.70 -35.15 11.03
N HIS A 380 -6.55 -34.19 10.13
CA HIS A 380 -6.95 -34.31 8.73
C HIS A 380 -5.71 -34.48 7.85
N LEU A 381 -5.87 -35.20 6.74
CA LEU A 381 -4.80 -35.38 5.76
C LEU A 381 -4.34 -33.99 5.29
N TRP A 382 -3.04 -33.73 5.39
CA TRP A 382 -2.47 -32.55 4.74
C TRP A 382 -2.22 -32.90 3.27
N GLU A 383 -2.76 -32.07 2.39
CA GLU A 383 -2.66 -32.21 0.94
C GLU A 383 -2.36 -30.85 0.33
N GLN A 384 -1.35 -30.83 -0.55
CA GLN A 384 -1.01 -29.70 -1.37
C GLN A 384 -1.05 -30.10 -2.85
N GLU A 385 -2.04 -29.58 -3.56
CA GLU A 385 -2.24 -29.86 -4.99
C GLU A 385 -1.44 -28.91 -5.88
N ALA A 386 -1.35 -29.30 -7.16
CA ALA A 386 -0.88 -28.47 -8.28
C ALA A 386 0.55 -27.93 -8.14
N LEU A 387 1.43 -28.64 -7.43
CA LEU A 387 2.84 -28.26 -7.32
C LEU A 387 3.56 -28.50 -8.65
N GLY A 388 4.16 -27.45 -9.22
CA GLY A 388 4.93 -27.55 -10.46
C GLY A 388 6.34 -28.09 -10.23
N VAL A 389 6.90 -28.74 -11.25
CA VAL A 389 8.29 -29.18 -11.29
C VAL A 389 9.25 -28.02 -11.66
N ASN A 390 10.55 -28.27 -11.56
CA ASN A 390 11.67 -27.35 -11.80
C ASN A 390 11.72 -26.12 -10.88
N GLN A 391 11.28 -26.30 -9.63
CA GLN A 391 11.29 -25.24 -8.62
C GLN A 391 11.44 -25.82 -7.21
N VAL A 392 11.71 -24.92 -6.25
CA VAL A 392 11.74 -25.23 -4.81
C VAL A 392 10.41 -24.79 -4.19
N HIS A 393 9.74 -25.70 -3.51
CA HIS A 393 8.54 -25.42 -2.71
C HIS A 393 8.91 -25.37 -1.24
N SER A 394 8.61 -24.27 -0.55
CA SER A 394 8.89 -24.12 0.89
C SER A 394 7.60 -24.03 1.70
N PHE A 395 7.50 -24.87 2.73
CA PHE A 395 6.36 -24.90 3.65
C PHE A 395 6.82 -24.65 5.08
N LYS A 396 6.09 -23.77 5.77
CA LYS A 396 6.25 -23.56 7.22
C LYS A 396 5.13 -24.26 7.98
N ALA A 397 5.49 -25.01 9.00
CA ALA A 397 4.56 -25.69 9.88
C ALA A 397 4.79 -25.29 11.34
N THR A 398 3.72 -25.16 12.12
CA THR A 398 3.76 -24.95 13.57
C THR A 398 3.56 -26.27 14.28
N ARG A 399 4.19 -26.48 15.44
CA ARG A 399 3.95 -27.70 16.21
C ARG A 399 2.47 -27.82 16.59
N ALA A 400 1.89 -29.02 16.46
CA ALA A 400 0.49 -29.27 16.83
C ALA A 400 0.32 -29.46 18.35
N ASP A 401 1.23 -28.94 19.18
CA ASP A 401 1.25 -29.29 20.60
C ASP A 401 0.00 -28.76 21.30
N GLY A 402 -0.72 -29.68 21.95
CA GLY A 402 -2.02 -29.42 22.59
C GLY A 402 -1.98 -28.49 23.81
N ARG A 403 -1.00 -27.59 23.88
CA ARG A 403 -1.00 -26.49 24.83
C ARG A 403 -2.07 -25.50 24.34
N PRO A 404 -3.11 -25.21 25.15
CA PRO A 404 -4.00 -24.12 24.81
C PRO A 404 -3.14 -22.87 24.66
N VAL A 405 -3.24 -22.20 23.51
CA VAL A 405 -2.77 -20.82 23.36
C VAL A 405 -3.30 -20.07 24.59
N ARG A 406 -2.41 -19.60 25.47
CA ARG A 406 -2.80 -18.91 26.71
C ARG A 406 -3.67 -17.70 26.33
N ALA A 407 -4.98 -17.88 26.38
CA ALA A 407 -5.93 -16.77 26.39
C ALA A 407 -5.67 -15.99 27.68
N ALA A 408 -5.53 -14.66 27.55
CA ALA A 408 -5.41 -13.75 28.68
C ALA A 408 -6.61 -13.94 29.61
N GLN A 409 -6.40 -14.56 30.77
CA GLN A 409 -7.42 -14.70 31.80
C GLN A 409 -7.52 -13.39 32.59
N GLY A 410 -8.48 -12.54 32.23
CA GLY A 410 -9.03 -11.54 33.12
C GLY A 410 -9.87 -12.22 34.20
N LYS A 411 -9.42 -12.14 35.46
CA LYS A 411 -10.19 -12.58 36.62
C LYS A 411 -11.36 -11.61 36.85
N ALA A 412 -12.59 -12.08 36.71
CA ALA A 412 -13.77 -11.47 37.30
C ALA A 412 -14.38 -12.46 38.30
N GLY A 413 -14.06 -12.29 39.58
CA GLY A 413 -14.72 -12.99 40.67
C GLY A 413 -15.80 -12.11 41.27
N ALA A 414 -17.08 -12.34 40.94
CA ALA A 414 -18.21 -11.72 41.61
C ALA A 414 -18.71 -12.65 42.73
N LYS A 415 -18.44 -12.26 43.97
CA LYS A 415 -18.94 -12.91 45.18
C LYS A 415 -20.35 -12.36 45.46
N LYS A 416 -21.38 -13.20 45.41
CA LYS A 416 -22.75 -12.87 45.87
C LYS A 416 -22.74 -12.65 47.38
N GLY A 417 -23.01 -11.42 47.81
CA GLY A 417 -23.34 -11.08 49.19
C GLY A 417 -24.75 -10.51 49.24
N THR A 418 -25.64 -11.20 49.93
CA THR A 418 -27.00 -10.76 50.27
C THR A 418 -26.94 -9.76 51.42
N GLY A 419 -27.49 -8.56 51.25
CA GLY A 419 -27.65 -7.58 52.31
C GLY A 419 -28.63 -6.47 51.91
N SER A 420 -29.79 -6.46 52.56
CA SER A 420 -30.83 -5.44 52.43
C SER A 420 -30.44 -4.13 53.13
N GLY A 421 -30.73 -2.99 52.52
CA GLY A 421 -30.67 -1.69 53.19
C GLY A 421 -31.09 -0.57 52.24
N GLY A 422 -32.26 0.01 52.47
CA GLY A 422 -32.80 1.12 51.69
C GLY A 422 -32.04 2.42 51.91
N GLY A 423 -32.01 3.24 50.86
CA GLY A 423 -31.45 4.60 50.90
C GLY A 423 -31.65 5.28 49.56
N SER A 424 -32.63 6.19 49.50
CA SER A 424 -32.86 7.05 48.34
C SER A 424 -31.86 8.21 48.34
N SER A 425 -31.13 8.44 47.24
CA SER A 425 -30.74 9.80 46.80
C SER A 425 -29.88 9.80 45.52
N SER A 426 -30.27 10.72 44.63
CA SER A 426 -29.47 11.38 43.58
C SER A 426 -28.73 10.52 42.55
N SER A 427 -29.42 10.27 41.44
CA SER A 427 -28.82 9.93 40.15
C SER A 427 -27.96 11.08 39.62
N SER A 428 -26.66 11.05 39.91
CA SER A 428 -25.67 11.78 39.12
C SER A 428 -25.48 11.01 37.81
N SER A 429 -26.07 11.52 36.73
CA SER A 429 -25.77 11.08 35.36
C SER A 429 -24.28 11.33 35.09
N SER A 430 -23.47 10.28 35.25
CA SER A 430 -22.12 10.26 34.70
C SER A 430 -22.25 10.43 33.20
N SER A 431 -21.89 11.62 32.71
CA SER A 431 -21.80 11.91 31.29
C SER A 431 -20.95 10.82 30.64
N SER A 432 -21.59 10.07 29.75
CA SER A 432 -20.96 9.15 28.81
C SER A 432 -19.71 9.81 28.26
N GLY A 433 -18.55 9.18 28.47
CA GLY A 433 -17.27 9.69 28.01
C GLY A 433 -17.39 10.14 26.56
N SER A 434 -17.09 11.42 26.31
CA SER A 434 -17.07 11.99 24.98
C SER A 434 -16.26 11.08 24.08
N THR A 435 -16.92 10.36 23.18
CA THR A 435 -16.27 9.63 22.10
C THR A 435 -15.37 10.63 21.37
N ARG A 436 -14.12 10.23 21.09
CA ARG A 436 -13.21 11.09 20.33
C ARG A 436 -13.91 11.38 19.00
N ALA A 437 -13.89 12.64 18.58
CA ALA A 437 -14.46 13.08 17.30
C ALA A 437 -13.56 12.67 16.11
N LEU A 438 -13.10 11.43 16.10
CA LEU A 438 -12.24 10.83 15.08
C LEU A 438 -12.97 9.64 14.48
N LEU A 439 -12.98 9.54 13.16
CA LEU A 439 -13.56 8.38 12.49
C LEU A 439 -12.70 7.13 12.76
N ALA A 440 -13.33 5.98 12.97
CA ALA A 440 -12.65 4.74 13.35
C ALA A 440 -11.51 4.34 12.39
N TYR A 441 -11.65 4.61 11.08
CA TYR A 441 -10.57 4.31 10.14
C TYR A 441 -9.33 5.16 10.39
N LEU A 442 -9.47 6.43 10.80
CA LEU A 442 -8.32 7.27 11.09
C LEU A 442 -7.60 6.77 12.34
N ASP A 443 -8.31 6.23 13.33
CA ASP A 443 -7.68 5.52 14.44
C ASP A 443 -6.85 4.32 13.92
N GLU A 444 -7.40 3.49 13.02
CA GLU A 444 -6.64 2.38 12.40
C GLU A 444 -5.40 2.86 11.63
N GLN A 445 -5.51 3.98 10.91
CA GLN A 445 -4.42 4.56 10.14
C GLN A 445 -3.31 5.15 11.03
N ILE A 446 -3.68 5.85 12.11
CA ILE A 446 -2.72 6.37 13.09
C ILE A 446 -2.04 5.22 13.83
N GLU A 447 -2.77 4.15 14.15
CA GLU A 447 -2.20 2.92 14.72
C GLU A 447 -1.20 2.27 13.77
N TYR A 448 -1.55 2.13 12.49
CA TYR A 448 -0.64 1.60 11.46
C TYR A 448 0.66 2.41 11.40
N LEU A 449 0.55 3.74 11.34
CA LEU A 449 1.70 4.63 11.29
C LEU A 449 2.54 4.55 12.58
N ALA A 450 1.90 4.48 13.75
CA ALA A 450 2.59 4.31 15.02
C ALA A 450 3.34 2.97 15.12
N ASP A 451 2.76 1.89 14.61
CA ASP A 451 3.39 0.57 14.53
C ASP A 451 4.60 0.61 13.57
N LEU A 452 4.47 1.29 12.43
CA LEU A 452 5.57 1.48 11.49
C LEU A 452 6.74 2.28 12.12
N LEU A 453 6.45 3.38 12.82
CA LEU A 453 7.47 4.15 13.54
C LEU A 453 8.11 3.34 14.67
N THR A 454 7.34 2.52 15.38
CA THR A 454 7.86 1.61 16.42
C THR A 454 8.83 0.59 15.80
N PHE A 455 8.49 0.04 14.63
CA PHE A 455 9.32 -0.88 13.87
C PHE A 455 10.63 -0.24 13.45
N ILE A 456 10.56 0.97 12.87
CA ILE A 456 11.73 1.74 12.44
C ILE A 456 12.65 2.02 13.63
N GLU A 457 12.11 2.56 14.73
CA GLU A 457 12.89 2.87 15.95
C GLU A 457 13.64 1.65 16.47
N PHE A 458 12.94 0.51 16.58
CA PHE A 458 13.51 -0.72 17.11
C PHE A 458 14.70 -1.21 16.26
N HIS A 459 14.51 -1.32 14.95
CA HIS A 459 15.54 -1.82 14.06
C HIS A 459 16.67 -0.82 13.82
N TRP A 460 16.38 0.48 13.82
CA TRP A 460 17.42 1.50 13.64
C TRP A 460 18.36 1.54 14.85
N LYS A 461 17.83 1.44 16.08
CA LYS A 461 18.66 1.30 17.30
C LYS A 461 19.63 0.13 17.20
N ALA A 462 19.16 -1.03 16.73
CA ALA A 462 20.01 -2.22 16.55
C ALA A 462 21.13 -2.02 15.50
N LEU A 463 20.95 -1.06 14.58
CA LEU A 463 21.90 -0.71 13.53
C LEU A 463 22.70 0.57 13.84
N ALA A 464 22.59 1.12 15.05
CA ALA A 464 23.23 2.38 15.47
C ALA A 464 24.73 2.26 15.83
N ARG A 465 25.47 1.37 15.15
CA ARG A 465 26.91 1.11 15.38
C ARG A 465 27.78 1.72 14.29
N GLU A 466 29.03 2.06 14.61
CA GLU A 466 29.93 2.78 13.69
C GLU A 466 30.38 1.91 12.50
N ASN A 467 30.72 0.66 12.80
CA ASN A 467 31.28 -0.31 11.85
C ASN A 467 30.21 -1.31 11.37
N LEU A 468 29.20 -0.80 10.64
CA LEU A 468 28.23 -1.66 9.97
C LEU A 468 28.86 -2.38 8.79
N SER A 469 28.54 -3.67 8.65
CA SER A 469 28.74 -4.42 7.40
C SER A 469 27.95 -3.76 6.26
N GLU A 470 28.33 -3.99 5.00
CA GLU A 470 27.55 -3.43 3.87
C GLU A 470 26.10 -3.92 3.87
N ALA A 471 25.88 -5.19 4.22
CA ALA A 471 24.54 -5.74 4.36
C ALA A 471 23.71 -5.00 5.43
N ASP A 472 24.30 -4.68 6.57
CA ASP A 472 23.61 -3.93 7.62
C ASP A 472 23.44 -2.45 7.28
N ARG A 473 24.37 -1.85 6.52
CA ARG A 473 24.17 -0.51 5.93
C ARG A 473 22.97 -0.51 5.00
N MET A 474 22.82 -1.52 4.15
CA MET A 474 21.65 -1.66 3.29
C MET A 474 20.35 -1.85 4.08
N LYS A 475 20.36 -2.62 5.17
CA LYS A 475 19.19 -2.69 6.08
C LYS A 475 18.85 -1.32 6.66
N ARG A 476 19.85 -0.54 7.11
CA ARG A 476 19.62 0.82 7.62
C ARG A 476 19.03 1.74 6.56
N ARG A 477 19.55 1.68 5.33
CA ARG A 477 19.04 2.45 4.18
C ARG A 477 17.58 2.10 3.88
N ARG A 478 17.20 0.82 3.91
CA ARG A 478 15.80 0.38 3.77
C ARG A 478 14.90 0.92 4.91
N LEU A 479 15.40 1.00 6.15
CA LEU A 479 14.66 1.64 7.25
C LEU A 479 14.46 3.14 7.03
N LEU A 480 15.44 3.82 6.42
CA LEU A 480 15.31 5.24 6.07
C LEU A 480 14.27 5.46 4.98
N VAL A 481 14.18 4.57 3.99
CA VAL A 481 13.09 4.59 2.99
C VAL A 481 11.73 4.44 3.68
N LEU A 482 11.58 3.45 4.57
CA LEU A 482 10.37 3.27 5.38
C LEU A 482 10.06 4.49 6.25
N PHE A 483 11.09 5.18 6.73
CA PHE A 483 10.92 6.39 7.53
C PHE A 483 10.48 7.58 6.70
N GLY A 484 11.03 7.75 5.49
CA GLY A 484 10.55 8.72 4.51
C GLY A 484 9.08 8.52 4.18
N HIS A 485 8.70 7.26 3.98
CA HIS A 485 7.33 6.84 3.76
C HIS A 485 6.39 7.18 4.95
N ALA A 486 6.80 6.85 6.17
CA ALA A 486 6.03 7.18 7.38
C ALA A 486 5.86 8.70 7.56
N CYS A 487 6.90 9.49 7.31
CA CYS A 487 6.83 10.95 7.38
C CYS A 487 5.92 11.54 6.29
N HIS A 488 5.93 10.97 5.09
CA HIS A 488 5.01 11.39 4.02
C HIS A 488 3.55 11.18 4.43
N ALA A 489 3.21 10.03 5.01
CA ALA A 489 1.86 9.78 5.54
C ALA A 489 1.46 10.84 6.60
N ILE A 490 2.38 11.24 7.49
CA ILE A 490 2.13 12.32 8.46
C ILE A 490 1.83 13.65 7.75
N GLU A 491 2.58 13.97 6.69
CA GLU A 491 2.38 15.18 5.90
C GLU A 491 0.99 15.17 5.25
N ASP A 492 0.66 14.07 4.58
CA ASP A 492 -0.62 13.84 3.89
C ASP A 492 -1.81 13.96 4.83
N PHE A 493 -1.68 13.50 6.08
CA PHE A 493 -2.73 13.71 7.08
C PHE A 493 -3.15 15.17 7.18
N TYR A 494 -2.18 16.09 7.25
CA TYR A 494 -2.46 17.51 7.44
C TYR A 494 -2.85 18.20 6.13
N PHE A 495 -2.41 17.68 4.99
CA PHE A 495 -2.80 18.19 3.67
C PHE A 495 -4.18 17.75 3.23
N HIS A 496 -4.56 16.52 3.54
CA HIS A 496 -5.76 15.88 3.02
C HIS A 496 -6.86 15.71 4.07
N SER A 497 -6.73 16.30 5.26
CA SER A 497 -7.82 16.36 6.25
C SER A 497 -8.43 17.75 6.41
N ASN A 498 -9.56 17.76 7.12
CA ASN A 498 -10.16 18.99 7.65
C ASN A 498 -9.55 19.44 8.99
N PHE A 499 -8.44 18.84 9.43
CA PHE A 499 -7.81 19.14 10.72
C PHE A 499 -7.46 20.61 10.89
N VAL A 500 -6.84 21.18 9.86
CA VAL A 500 -6.36 22.57 9.88
C VAL A 500 -7.54 23.52 9.97
N GLU A 501 -8.62 23.24 9.23
CA GLU A 501 -9.84 24.04 9.29
C GLU A 501 -10.55 23.96 10.64
N LEU A 502 -10.68 22.75 11.21
CA LEU A 502 -11.26 22.55 12.53
C LEU A 502 -10.45 23.26 13.62
N THR A 503 -9.13 23.19 13.52
CA THR A 503 -8.20 23.91 14.39
C THR A 503 -8.40 25.42 14.27
N TRP A 504 -8.42 25.95 13.05
CA TRP A 504 -8.57 27.37 12.78
C TRP A 504 -9.86 27.92 13.38
N LYS A 505 -10.97 27.18 13.19
CA LYS A 505 -12.28 27.49 13.76
C LYS A 505 -12.26 27.43 15.29
N LYS A 506 -11.66 26.39 15.87
CA LYS A 506 -11.58 26.21 17.33
C LYS A 506 -10.77 27.31 18.01
N LEU A 507 -9.73 27.82 17.34
CA LEU A 507 -8.91 28.92 17.82
C LEU A 507 -9.55 30.30 17.60
N GLY A 508 -10.74 30.37 16.98
CA GLY A 508 -11.44 31.63 16.73
C GLY A 508 -10.68 32.57 15.79
N ARG A 509 -9.91 32.02 14.84
CA ARG A 509 -9.07 32.80 13.93
C ARG A 509 -9.80 33.14 12.64
N ASP A 510 -9.60 34.36 12.17
CA ASP A 510 -10.02 34.77 10.83
C ASP A 510 -9.12 34.12 9.76
N LEU A 511 -9.69 33.90 8.58
CA LEU A 511 -8.89 33.47 7.43
C LEU A 511 -7.84 34.54 7.07
N PRO A 512 -6.62 34.15 6.65
CA PRO A 512 -5.56 35.09 6.30
C PRO A 512 -6.04 36.17 5.30
N ALA A 513 -5.72 37.44 5.51
CA ALA A 513 -6.24 38.54 4.69
C ALA A 513 -5.55 38.74 3.32
N ARG A 514 -4.67 37.83 2.88
CA ARG A 514 -3.79 38.01 1.71
C ARG A 514 -4.50 37.78 0.35
N TRP A 515 -5.69 38.33 0.16
CA TRP A 515 -6.50 38.16 -1.06
C TRP A 515 -6.36 39.38 -1.98
N ARG A 516 -6.18 39.15 -3.29
CA ARG A 516 -6.01 40.23 -4.28
C ARG A 516 -7.27 41.05 -4.49
N ASN A 517 -8.44 40.45 -4.27
CA ASN A 517 -9.74 41.11 -4.40
C ASN A 517 -10.83 40.38 -3.56
N GLN A 518 -12.01 41.01 -3.46
CA GLN A 518 -13.16 40.49 -2.73
C GLN A 518 -13.65 39.13 -3.26
N ALA A 519 -13.62 38.92 -4.58
CA ALA A 519 -14.06 37.65 -5.18
C ALA A 519 -13.14 36.48 -4.77
N GLU A 520 -11.82 36.70 -4.73
CA GLU A 520 -10.85 35.71 -4.23
C GLU A 520 -11.06 35.42 -2.74
N ARG A 521 -11.37 36.44 -1.93
CA ARG A 521 -11.72 36.28 -0.52
C ARG A 521 -12.96 35.40 -0.33
N GLU A 522 -14.05 35.73 -1.03
CA GLU A 522 -15.31 34.98 -0.94
C GLU A 522 -15.12 33.54 -1.43
N ARG A 523 -14.37 33.34 -2.52
CA ARG A 523 -13.99 32.02 -3.02
C ARG A 523 -13.30 31.18 -1.95
N HIS A 524 -12.28 31.72 -1.29
CA HIS A 524 -11.55 30.99 -0.25
C HIS A 524 -12.38 30.77 1.00
N GLN A 525 -13.22 31.73 1.40
CA GLN A 525 -14.20 31.52 2.47
C GLN A 525 -15.12 30.33 2.15
N ARG A 526 -15.64 30.24 0.92
CA ARG A 526 -16.46 29.08 0.50
C ARG A 526 -15.69 27.77 0.60
N VAL A 527 -14.46 27.69 0.12
CA VAL A 527 -13.63 26.46 0.23
C VAL A 527 -13.42 26.07 1.70
N PHE A 528 -13.06 27.03 2.56
CA PHE A 528 -12.91 26.81 4.00
C PHE A 528 -14.18 26.23 4.62
N HIS A 529 -15.34 26.84 4.36
CA HIS A 529 -16.61 26.36 4.90
C HIS A 529 -16.99 24.98 4.36
N ARG A 530 -16.72 24.68 3.08
CA ARG A 530 -16.95 23.35 2.49
C ARG A 530 -16.07 22.27 3.12
N ARG A 531 -14.82 22.59 3.47
CA ARG A 531 -13.94 21.68 4.23
C ARG A 531 -14.40 21.46 5.68
N LEU A 532 -15.22 22.35 6.22
CA LEU A 532 -15.91 22.22 7.49
C LEU A 532 -17.29 21.54 7.39
N ARG A 533 -17.57 20.82 6.30
CA ARG A 533 -18.78 19.99 6.15
C ARG A 533 -18.38 18.52 6.08
N SER A 534 -19.18 17.65 6.68
CA SER A 534 -18.97 16.20 6.62
C SER A 534 -19.59 15.63 5.33
N PRO A 535 -18.87 14.76 4.59
CA PRO A 535 -19.43 14.09 3.43
C PRO A 535 -20.63 13.22 3.79
N VAL A 536 -21.64 13.20 2.93
CA VAL A 536 -22.72 12.21 2.95
C VAL A 536 -22.48 11.22 1.81
N ALA A 537 -22.69 9.92 2.03
CA ALA A 537 -22.56 8.92 0.97
C ALA A 537 -23.85 8.85 0.13
N LYS A 538 -23.71 8.72 -1.20
CA LYS A 538 -24.81 8.42 -2.14
C LYS A 538 -24.47 7.17 -2.93
N GLY A 539 -24.96 6.04 -2.44
CA GLY A 539 -24.59 4.72 -2.92
C GLY A 539 -23.12 4.45 -2.64
N SER A 540 -22.31 4.70 -3.65
CA SER A 540 -20.91 4.27 -3.72
C SER A 540 -19.92 5.44 -3.82
N GLY A 541 -20.44 6.62 -4.15
CA GLY A 541 -19.70 7.86 -4.13
C GLY A 541 -20.13 8.77 -2.99
N LEU A 542 -19.53 9.94 -2.97
CA LEU A 542 -20.01 11.07 -2.18
C LEU A 542 -21.30 11.61 -2.80
N ASP A 543 -22.24 12.03 -1.97
CA ASP A 543 -23.42 12.76 -2.41
C ASP A 543 -22.98 14.14 -2.88
N PRO A 544 -23.12 14.46 -4.19
CA PRO A 544 -22.74 15.77 -4.70
C PRO A 544 -23.67 16.89 -4.19
N ASP A 545 -24.85 16.52 -3.66
CA ASP A 545 -25.92 17.46 -3.35
C ASP A 545 -26.11 17.68 -1.84
N LYS A 546 -25.56 16.79 -1.01
CA LYS A 546 -25.80 16.77 0.44
C LYS A 546 -24.51 16.71 1.24
N SER A 547 -24.51 17.38 2.38
CA SER A 547 -23.46 17.27 3.38
C SER A 547 -24.01 17.57 4.77
N ASP A 548 -23.37 17.02 5.78
CA ASP A 548 -23.72 17.26 7.18
C ASP A 548 -22.82 18.35 7.79
N LYS A 549 -23.22 18.87 8.95
CA LYS A 549 -22.33 19.71 9.77
C LYS A 549 -21.16 18.86 10.23
N VAL A 550 -19.94 19.40 10.16
CA VAL A 550 -18.76 18.66 10.61
C VAL A 550 -18.87 18.36 12.11
N THR A 551 -18.87 17.07 12.42
CA THR A 551 -18.84 16.54 13.79
C THR A 551 -17.56 15.78 14.08
N HIS A 552 -16.81 15.42 13.04
CA HIS A 552 -15.62 14.56 13.12
C HIS A 552 -14.48 15.09 12.25
N LEU A 553 -13.26 14.76 12.67
CA LEU A 553 -12.06 14.82 11.86
C LEU A 553 -12.11 13.71 10.80
N PHE A 554 -11.84 14.05 9.54
CA PHE A 554 -11.78 13.10 8.43
C PHE A 554 -10.74 13.54 7.38
N THR A 555 -10.20 12.58 6.62
CA THR A 555 -9.42 12.83 5.40
C THR A 555 -10.29 12.75 4.15
N GLY A 556 -9.80 13.28 3.04
CA GLY A 556 -10.51 13.30 1.77
C GLY A 556 -10.69 11.89 1.21
N PHE A 557 -11.86 11.64 0.62
CA PHE A 557 -12.17 10.44 -0.12
C PHE A 557 -11.55 10.50 -1.51
N PHE A 558 -10.78 9.48 -1.86
CA PHE A 558 -10.18 9.35 -3.18
C PHE A 558 -11.18 8.76 -4.18
N GLY A 559 -11.91 9.65 -4.86
CA GLY A 559 -12.87 9.33 -5.91
C GLY A 559 -12.23 8.96 -7.25
N GLY A 560 -13.05 8.51 -8.20
CA GLY A 560 -12.56 8.22 -9.56
C GLY A 560 -11.99 9.47 -10.22
N THR A 561 -12.66 10.61 -10.06
CA THR A 561 -12.26 11.94 -10.51
C THR A 561 -10.97 12.46 -9.85
N ASP A 562 -10.68 12.07 -8.61
CA ASP A 562 -9.44 12.46 -7.91
C ASP A 562 -8.20 11.81 -8.54
N VAL A 563 -8.34 10.65 -9.19
CA VAL A 563 -7.26 10.03 -9.97
C VAL A 563 -6.80 10.96 -11.09
N PHE A 564 -7.74 11.66 -11.73
CA PHE A 564 -7.46 12.53 -12.87
C PHE A 564 -6.71 13.79 -12.45
N HIS A 565 -7.20 14.46 -11.40
CA HIS A 565 -6.49 15.59 -10.81
C HIS A 565 -5.11 15.17 -10.33
N THR A 566 -4.99 13.93 -9.85
CA THR A 566 -3.70 13.36 -9.46
C THR A 566 -2.75 13.20 -10.63
N VAL A 567 -3.20 12.66 -11.75
CA VAL A 567 -2.36 12.60 -12.95
C VAL A 567 -2.00 14.00 -13.46
N ILE A 568 -2.94 14.96 -13.51
CA ILE A 568 -2.65 16.33 -13.93
C ILE A 568 -1.59 16.99 -13.03
N ASP A 569 -1.79 16.99 -11.71
CA ASP A 569 -0.89 17.64 -10.76
C ASP A 569 0.53 17.02 -10.87
N ALA A 570 0.62 15.71 -11.12
CA ALA A 570 1.88 15.01 -11.36
C ALA A 570 2.58 15.50 -12.63
N LEU A 571 1.82 15.63 -13.72
CA LEU A 571 2.30 16.08 -15.02
C LEU A 571 2.72 17.55 -14.97
N ASP A 572 2.01 18.38 -14.21
CA ASP A 572 2.39 19.76 -13.93
C ASP A 572 3.70 19.84 -13.15
N GLY A 573 3.83 19.07 -12.08
CA GLY A 573 5.07 18.99 -11.30
C GLY A 573 6.25 18.49 -12.14
N LEU A 574 5.99 17.56 -13.06
CA LEU A 574 6.98 17.09 -14.02
C LEU A 574 7.38 18.20 -15.00
N ASN A 575 6.39 18.90 -15.56
CA ASN A 575 6.60 20.04 -16.46
C ASN A 575 7.45 21.12 -15.79
N GLU A 576 7.09 21.53 -14.56
CA GLU A 576 7.81 22.55 -13.80
C GLU A 576 9.28 22.16 -13.56
N LYS A 577 9.54 20.91 -13.15
CA LYS A 577 10.91 20.41 -12.91
C LYS A 577 11.73 20.30 -14.19
N LEU A 578 11.11 19.88 -15.29
CA LEU A 578 11.80 19.70 -16.56
C LEU A 578 11.90 20.99 -17.37
N GLN A 579 11.11 22.01 -17.01
CA GLN A 579 10.89 23.25 -17.76
C GLN A 579 10.48 22.93 -19.20
N LEU A 580 9.58 21.95 -19.39
CA LEU A 580 9.18 21.54 -20.75
C LEU A 580 8.40 22.63 -21.47
N ASP A 581 7.87 23.59 -20.73
CA ASP A 581 7.10 24.72 -21.23
C ASP A 581 7.91 25.99 -21.44
N ASP A 582 9.17 26.03 -21.00
CA ASP A 582 10.12 27.06 -21.39
C ASP A 582 11.08 26.49 -22.43
N PRO A 583 10.88 26.79 -23.73
CA PRO A 583 11.82 26.44 -24.78
C PRO A 583 13.26 26.82 -24.45
N ARG A 584 13.51 27.92 -23.72
CA ARG A 584 14.87 28.30 -23.32
C ARG A 584 15.48 27.29 -22.34
N GLY A 585 14.69 26.79 -21.39
CA GLY A 585 15.11 25.78 -20.43
C GLY A 585 15.45 24.45 -21.10
N LEU A 586 14.67 24.08 -22.12
CA LEU A 586 14.95 22.91 -22.97
C LEU A 586 16.22 23.15 -23.81
N MET A 587 16.35 24.32 -24.43
CA MET A 587 17.48 24.70 -25.29
C MET A 587 18.81 24.87 -24.56
N ALA A 588 18.80 25.37 -23.33
CA ALA A 588 20.00 25.49 -22.51
C ALA A 588 20.69 24.12 -22.32
N LYS A 589 19.92 23.03 -22.46
CA LYS A 589 20.39 21.64 -22.40
C LYS A 589 20.90 21.12 -23.75
N PHE A 590 20.68 21.84 -24.87
CA PHE A 590 21.18 21.53 -26.22
C PHE A 590 21.94 22.71 -26.84
N PRO A 591 23.15 23.06 -26.34
CA PRO A 591 23.92 24.20 -26.86
C PRO A 591 24.23 24.08 -28.36
N GLN A 592 24.27 22.86 -28.90
CA GLN A 592 24.51 22.61 -30.34
C GLN A 592 23.31 22.94 -31.24
N ALA A 593 22.10 23.05 -30.69
CA ALA A 593 20.93 23.56 -31.42
C ALA A 593 20.91 25.10 -31.48
N GLY A 594 21.78 25.77 -30.71
CA GLY A 594 21.86 27.23 -30.61
C GLY A 594 22.00 27.96 -31.95
N PRO A 595 22.85 27.54 -32.91
CA PRO A 595 23.04 28.24 -34.18
C PRO A 595 21.79 28.31 -35.07
N LEU A 596 20.89 27.32 -34.99
CA LEU A 596 19.65 27.30 -35.79
C LEU A 596 18.62 28.33 -35.30
N LEU A 597 18.81 28.85 -34.08
CA LEU A 597 17.76 29.49 -33.28
C LEU A 597 18.23 30.82 -32.65
N GLN A 598 19.48 31.24 -32.90
CA GLN A 598 20.02 32.54 -32.45
C GLN A 598 19.16 33.71 -32.93
N GLY A 599 18.90 34.66 -32.04
CA GLY A 599 18.17 35.90 -32.32
C GLY A 599 16.65 35.84 -32.24
N ARG A 600 16.06 34.70 -31.83
CA ARG A 600 14.59 34.54 -31.70
C ARG A 600 14.12 34.74 -30.26
N SER A 601 12.94 35.33 -30.06
CA SER A 601 12.29 35.34 -28.75
C SER A 601 11.73 33.96 -28.40
N THR A 602 11.41 33.71 -27.12
CA THR A 602 10.77 32.44 -26.69
C THR A 602 9.43 32.22 -27.34
N ALA A 603 8.66 33.30 -27.52
CA ALA A 603 7.38 33.24 -28.20
C ALA A 603 7.54 32.87 -29.68
N ASP A 604 8.57 33.39 -30.36
CA ASP A 604 8.87 33.02 -31.76
C ASP A 604 9.31 31.57 -31.88
N LEU A 605 10.04 31.09 -30.88
CA LEU A 605 10.54 29.73 -30.86
C LEU A 605 9.44 28.71 -30.54
N SER A 606 8.60 28.96 -29.53
CA SER A 606 7.40 28.15 -29.28
C SER A 606 6.53 28.08 -30.53
N ARG A 607 6.26 29.24 -31.16
CA ARG A 607 5.48 29.28 -32.42
C ARG A 607 6.14 28.50 -33.55
N GLN A 608 7.47 28.54 -33.67
CA GLN A 608 8.19 27.74 -34.67
C GLN A 608 8.12 26.24 -34.38
N LEU A 609 8.33 25.83 -33.12
CA LEU A 609 8.24 24.42 -32.72
C LEU A 609 6.82 23.88 -32.90
N GLU A 610 5.81 24.67 -32.58
CA GLU A 610 4.39 24.37 -32.85
C GLU A 610 4.11 24.26 -34.36
N SER A 611 4.58 25.22 -35.16
CA SER A 611 4.43 25.22 -36.62
C SER A 611 5.11 24.02 -37.27
N ASP A 612 6.31 23.66 -36.80
CA ASP A 612 7.07 22.52 -37.31
C ASP A 612 6.42 21.19 -36.88
N ALA A 613 5.92 21.10 -35.65
CA ALA A 613 5.19 19.93 -35.15
C ALA A 613 3.88 19.67 -35.92
N SER A 614 3.20 20.74 -36.34
CA SER A 614 1.95 20.68 -37.11
C SER A 614 2.17 20.48 -38.63
N ASN A 615 3.36 20.78 -39.17
CA ASN A 615 3.65 20.70 -40.61
C ASN A 615 4.87 19.81 -40.96
N LEU A 616 4.90 18.58 -40.45
CA LEU A 616 5.98 17.62 -40.69
C LEU A 616 6.23 17.27 -42.18
N THR A 617 5.28 17.60 -43.06
CA THR A 617 5.39 17.37 -44.51
C THR A 617 6.18 18.44 -45.26
N ASP A 618 6.33 19.64 -44.68
CA ASP A 618 7.04 20.77 -45.28
C ASP A 618 8.55 20.48 -45.46
N ALA A 619 9.11 20.81 -46.62
CA ALA A 619 10.50 20.49 -46.95
C ALA A 619 11.52 21.22 -46.05
N LYS A 620 11.21 22.45 -45.60
CA LYS A 620 12.06 23.21 -44.67
C LYS A 620 11.95 22.62 -43.26
N VAL A 621 10.77 22.15 -42.86
CA VAL A 621 10.59 21.41 -41.61
C VAL A 621 11.39 20.11 -41.65
N LYS A 622 11.31 19.32 -42.74
CA LYS A 622 12.12 18.10 -42.93
C LYS A 622 13.63 18.38 -42.87
N ALA A 623 14.09 19.46 -43.48
CA ALA A 623 15.50 19.85 -43.43
C ALA A 623 15.96 20.20 -42.00
N ARG A 624 15.11 20.85 -41.19
CA ARG A 624 15.40 21.11 -39.76
C ARG A 624 15.32 19.83 -38.93
N MET A 625 14.31 18.99 -39.15
CA MET A 625 14.10 17.69 -38.49
C MET A 625 15.20 16.67 -38.80
N ALA A 626 15.97 16.86 -39.87
CA ALA A 626 17.14 16.03 -40.16
C ALA A 626 18.28 16.21 -39.14
N ILE A 627 18.20 17.25 -38.29
CA ILE A 627 19.13 17.51 -37.20
C ILE A 627 18.59 16.76 -35.97
N PRO A 628 19.27 15.68 -35.49
CA PRO A 628 18.72 14.80 -34.45
C PRO A 628 18.33 15.53 -33.16
N GLU A 629 19.08 16.58 -32.80
CA GLU A 629 18.81 17.43 -31.63
C GLU A 629 17.53 18.23 -31.80
N TYR A 630 17.25 18.71 -33.02
CA TYR A 630 16.02 19.42 -33.34
C TYR A 630 14.82 18.46 -33.39
N GLU A 631 14.98 17.25 -33.97
CA GLU A 631 13.96 16.19 -33.90
C GLU A 631 13.63 15.85 -32.43
N ALA A 632 14.64 15.68 -31.58
CA ALA A 632 14.45 15.43 -30.15
C ALA A 632 13.67 16.56 -29.45
N LEU A 633 14.04 17.82 -29.70
CA LEU A 633 13.35 18.99 -29.16
C LEU A 633 11.88 19.05 -29.61
N VAL A 634 11.61 18.90 -30.90
CA VAL A 634 10.24 18.95 -31.46
C VAL A 634 9.40 17.78 -30.95
N VAL A 635 9.96 16.57 -30.88
CA VAL A 635 9.23 15.39 -30.41
C VAL A 635 8.96 15.46 -28.91
N LEU A 636 9.91 15.93 -28.09
CA LEU A 636 9.68 16.16 -26.66
C LEU A 636 8.65 17.26 -26.43
N TRP A 637 8.73 18.36 -27.17
CA TRP A 637 7.76 19.45 -27.10
C TRP A 637 6.35 19.03 -27.53
N ASP A 638 6.23 18.27 -28.63
CA ASP A 638 4.92 17.81 -29.12
C ASP A 638 4.36 16.62 -28.32
N THR A 639 5.20 15.75 -27.76
CA THR A 639 4.73 14.58 -27.00
C THR A 639 4.53 14.92 -25.53
N LEU A 640 5.55 15.46 -24.86
CA LEU A 640 5.49 15.78 -23.43
C LEU A 640 5.01 17.21 -23.18
N GLY A 641 5.44 18.15 -24.01
CA GLY A 641 4.97 19.52 -23.94
C GLY A 641 3.48 19.62 -24.24
N TRP A 642 2.89 18.71 -25.04
CA TRP A 642 1.43 18.68 -25.19
C TRP A 642 0.71 18.20 -23.94
N VAL A 643 1.15 17.07 -23.36
CA VAL A 643 0.63 16.57 -22.08
C VAL A 643 0.74 17.62 -20.97
N ALA A 644 1.86 18.35 -20.92
CA ALA A 644 2.09 19.46 -19.99
C ALA A 644 1.32 20.75 -20.33
N SER A 645 1.06 21.00 -21.62
CA SER A 645 0.36 22.21 -22.10
C SER A 645 -1.14 22.03 -22.21
N ALA A 646 -1.67 20.82 -22.06
CA ALA A 646 -3.10 20.55 -22.08
C ALA A 646 -3.84 21.39 -21.02
N ASN A 647 -3.17 21.77 -19.93
CA ASN A 647 -3.60 22.75 -18.92
C ASN A 647 -3.73 24.21 -19.41
N ARG A 648 -3.44 24.50 -20.69
CA ARG A 648 -3.56 25.85 -21.25
C ARG A 648 -4.72 25.92 -22.24
N ARG A 649 -5.75 26.63 -21.78
CA ARG A 649 -7.03 27.04 -22.43
C ARG A 649 -7.02 27.33 -23.94
N GLU A 650 -5.87 27.58 -24.55
CA GLU A 650 -5.75 28.03 -25.95
C GLU A 650 -5.70 26.87 -26.96
N ARG A 651 -5.25 25.67 -26.57
CA ARG A 651 -5.05 24.54 -27.52
C ARG A 651 -6.25 23.59 -27.67
N LEU A 652 -7.23 23.64 -26.77
CA LEU A 652 -8.45 22.82 -26.84
C LEU A 652 -9.51 23.33 -27.82
N ARG A 653 -9.27 24.47 -28.48
CA ARG A 653 -10.22 25.08 -29.44
C ARG A 653 -10.12 24.52 -30.85
N GLU A 654 -9.16 23.64 -31.14
CA GLU A 654 -9.12 22.90 -32.40
C GLU A 654 -10.19 21.80 -32.39
N ASP A 655 -10.83 21.53 -33.53
CA ASP A 655 -12.02 20.67 -33.59
C ASP A 655 -11.74 19.19 -33.22
N ASP A 656 -10.48 18.75 -33.15
CA ASP A 656 -10.11 17.37 -32.75
C ASP A 656 -8.60 17.17 -32.47
N PRO A 657 -8.03 17.77 -31.41
CA PRO A 657 -6.60 17.67 -31.14
C PRO A 657 -6.15 16.24 -30.79
N THR A 658 -7.05 15.44 -30.21
CA THR A 658 -6.72 14.10 -29.70
C THR A 658 -6.38 13.12 -30.81
N ASN A 659 -7.15 13.12 -31.90
CA ASN A 659 -6.90 12.23 -33.03
C ASN A 659 -5.61 12.59 -33.76
N ALA A 660 -5.30 13.88 -33.87
CA ALA A 660 -4.06 14.34 -34.48
C ALA A 660 -2.83 13.88 -33.67
N ILE A 661 -2.89 13.94 -32.34
CA ILE A 661 -1.76 13.54 -31.49
C ILE A 661 -1.63 12.02 -31.40
N GLY A 662 -2.75 11.30 -31.27
CA GLY A 662 -2.77 9.84 -31.33
C GLY A 662 -2.12 9.33 -32.62
N SER A 663 -2.51 9.91 -33.75
CA SER A 663 -1.92 9.60 -35.06
C SER A 663 -0.42 9.91 -35.13
N ARG A 664 0.04 11.05 -34.58
CA ARG A 664 1.47 11.40 -34.52
C ARG A 664 2.25 10.44 -33.62
N HIS A 665 1.73 10.10 -32.45
CA HIS A 665 2.34 9.15 -31.52
C HIS A 665 2.49 7.77 -32.18
N GLN A 666 1.41 7.28 -32.81
CA GLN A 666 1.41 6.02 -33.55
C GLN A 666 2.46 6.01 -34.68
N ALA A 667 2.52 7.08 -35.48
CA ALA A 667 3.52 7.21 -36.55
C ALA A 667 4.95 7.19 -35.99
N ARG A 668 5.19 7.85 -34.85
CA ARG A 668 6.49 7.89 -34.16
C ARG A 668 6.91 6.55 -33.58
N LEU A 669 5.97 5.75 -33.09
CA LEU A 669 6.24 4.37 -32.66
C LEU A 669 6.66 3.49 -33.83
N LEU A 670 5.98 3.59 -34.97
CA LEU A 670 6.26 2.78 -36.16
C LEU A 670 7.59 3.11 -36.83
N ASN A 671 7.87 4.39 -37.00
CA ASN A 671 9.04 4.84 -37.75
C ASN A 671 10.32 4.91 -36.88
N GLY A 672 10.25 4.47 -35.62
CA GLY A 672 11.36 4.50 -34.67
C GLY A 672 11.81 5.90 -34.26
N THR A 673 10.97 6.94 -34.42
CA THR A 673 11.33 8.31 -34.00
C THR A 673 11.67 8.35 -32.51
N TYR A 674 10.90 7.69 -31.64
CA TYR A 674 11.22 7.67 -30.21
C TYR A 674 12.59 7.07 -29.91
N ASP A 675 12.98 5.99 -30.60
CA ASP A 675 14.31 5.40 -30.44
C ASP A 675 15.43 6.35 -30.82
N ARG A 676 15.28 7.10 -31.93
CA ARG A 676 16.24 8.13 -32.35
C ARG A 676 16.31 9.26 -31.34
N VAL A 677 15.16 9.75 -30.88
CA VAL A 677 15.08 10.82 -29.88
C VAL A 677 15.76 10.40 -28.58
N PHE A 678 15.48 9.21 -28.06
CA PHE A 678 16.11 8.72 -26.84
C PHE A 678 17.61 8.48 -27.01
N ALA A 679 18.05 7.98 -28.17
CA ALA A 679 19.48 7.86 -28.49
C ALA A 679 20.17 9.24 -28.53
N THR A 680 19.51 10.26 -29.09
CA THR A 680 20.01 11.65 -29.07
C THR A 680 20.09 12.18 -27.64
N LEU A 681 19.05 12.01 -26.82
CA LEU A 681 19.05 12.44 -25.42
C LEU A 681 20.15 11.74 -24.61
N GLN A 682 20.39 10.46 -24.87
CA GLN A 682 21.48 9.71 -24.25
C GLN A 682 22.85 10.23 -24.70
N LYS A 683 23.04 10.44 -26.01
CA LYS A 683 24.29 10.95 -26.60
C LYS A 683 24.69 12.29 -25.99
N HIS A 684 23.72 13.16 -25.72
CA HIS A 684 23.93 14.47 -25.08
C HIS A 684 23.88 14.43 -23.55
N GLN A 685 23.90 13.24 -22.94
CA GLN A 685 23.87 13.04 -21.48
C GLN A 685 22.67 13.74 -20.78
N MET A 686 21.58 13.96 -21.52
CA MET A 686 20.35 14.50 -20.94
C MET A 686 19.54 13.44 -20.21
N LEU A 687 19.67 12.19 -20.66
CA LEU A 687 19.15 11.00 -20.00
C LEU A 687 20.26 9.96 -19.89
N HIS A 688 20.28 9.24 -18.77
CA HIS A 688 21.15 8.10 -18.58
C HIS A 688 20.68 6.90 -19.43
N ALA A 689 21.61 6.01 -19.78
CA ALA A 689 21.32 4.78 -20.53
C ALA A 689 20.25 3.93 -19.85
N THR A 690 20.30 3.81 -18.52
CA THR A 690 19.33 3.07 -17.71
C THR A 690 17.92 3.66 -17.82
N SER A 691 17.79 4.99 -17.72
CA SER A 691 16.52 5.71 -17.89
C SER A 691 15.97 5.54 -19.29
N VAL A 692 16.83 5.66 -20.32
CA VAL A 692 16.46 5.40 -21.72
C VAL A 692 15.97 3.96 -21.91
N GLY A 693 16.64 2.98 -21.30
CA GLY A 693 16.21 1.58 -21.33
C GLY A 693 14.82 1.39 -20.74
N ALA A 694 14.50 2.04 -19.62
CA ALA A 694 13.19 1.99 -18.99
C ALA A 694 12.11 2.67 -19.85
N ILE A 695 12.38 3.88 -20.36
CA ILE A 695 11.44 4.58 -21.25
C ILE A 695 11.20 3.75 -22.52
N LYS A 696 12.23 3.15 -23.11
CA LYS A 696 12.05 2.25 -24.27
C LYS A 696 11.16 1.05 -23.95
N ARG A 697 11.27 0.45 -22.76
CA ARG A 697 10.36 -0.62 -22.33
C ARG A 697 8.91 -0.13 -22.21
N ALA A 698 8.68 1.06 -21.66
CA ALA A 698 7.35 1.66 -21.63
C ALA A 698 6.77 1.84 -23.05
N PHE A 699 7.53 2.45 -23.97
CA PHE A 699 7.08 2.66 -25.34
C PHE A 699 6.97 1.36 -26.16
N GLN A 700 7.72 0.32 -25.80
CA GLN A 700 7.56 -1.01 -26.38
C GLN A 700 6.21 -1.62 -25.97
N ILE A 701 5.75 -1.40 -24.74
CA ILE A 701 4.40 -1.83 -24.31
C ILE A 701 3.33 -1.15 -25.18
N ASP A 702 3.48 0.15 -25.47
CA ASP A 702 2.60 0.86 -26.40
C ASP A 702 2.63 0.23 -27.79
N ARG A 703 3.83 0.01 -28.33
CA ARG A 703 3.99 -0.63 -29.63
C ARG A 703 3.34 -2.02 -29.68
N ASP A 704 3.52 -2.84 -28.65
CA ASP A 704 2.98 -4.20 -28.59
C ASP A 704 1.47 -4.23 -28.40
N LEU A 705 0.87 -3.19 -27.81
CA LEU A 705 -0.57 -3.01 -27.70
C LEU A 705 -1.21 -2.64 -29.04
N ILE A 706 -0.54 -1.76 -29.79
CA ILE A 706 -1.06 -1.20 -31.05
C ILE A 706 -0.83 -2.16 -32.22
N PHE A 707 0.36 -2.76 -32.27
CA PHE A 707 0.84 -3.52 -33.42
C PHE A 707 0.98 -5.02 -33.10
N ASN A 708 0.83 -5.83 -34.13
CA ASN A 708 1.20 -7.24 -34.08
C ASN A 708 2.71 -7.42 -34.37
N ALA A 709 3.21 -8.65 -34.29
CA ALA A 709 4.61 -8.96 -34.56
C ALA A 709 5.06 -8.59 -36.01
N ALA A 710 4.12 -8.47 -36.95
CA ALA A 710 4.39 -8.03 -38.32
C ALA A 710 4.41 -6.49 -38.48
N GLY A 711 4.24 -5.73 -37.38
CA GLY A 711 4.18 -4.27 -37.41
C GLY A 711 2.87 -3.70 -37.98
N GLN A 712 1.87 -4.56 -38.23
CA GLN A 712 0.55 -4.13 -38.67
C GLN A 712 -0.29 -3.78 -37.44
N ILE A 713 -1.21 -2.83 -37.59
CA ILE A 713 -2.20 -2.55 -36.55
C ILE A 713 -2.95 -3.85 -36.26
N ARG A 714 -3.15 -4.19 -34.99
CA ARG A 714 -3.85 -5.44 -34.68
C ARG A 714 -5.28 -5.38 -35.24
N PRO A 715 -5.79 -6.46 -35.87
CA PRO A 715 -7.12 -6.45 -36.50
C PRO A 715 -8.29 -6.15 -35.54
N GLU A 716 -8.09 -6.32 -34.23
CA GLU A 716 -9.02 -5.91 -33.18
C GLU A 716 -9.23 -4.39 -33.13
N TRP A 717 -8.22 -3.61 -33.52
CA TRP A 717 -8.28 -2.15 -33.60
C TRP A 717 -8.77 -1.65 -34.97
N GLU A 718 -8.58 -2.42 -36.05
CA GLU A 718 -9.01 -2.04 -37.41
C GLU A 718 -10.53 -2.16 -37.62
N ARG A 719 -11.22 -3.06 -36.91
CA ARG A 719 -12.60 -3.46 -37.24
C ARG A 719 -13.68 -2.97 -36.26
N GLY A 720 -13.30 -2.40 -35.12
CA GLY A 720 -14.11 -2.56 -33.91
C GLY A 720 -14.81 -1.35 -33.32
N VAL A 721 -14.34 -0.11 -33.52
CA VAL A 721 -14.81 0.95 -32.63
C VAL A 721 -14.82 2.33 -33.29
N ASN A 722 -16.00 2.96 -33.28
CA ASN A 722 -16.16 4.41 -33.31
C ASN A 722 -15.58 5.05 -32.01
N LEU A 723 -14.40 4.61 -31.55
CA LEU A 723 -13.59 5.49 -30.72
C LEU A 723 -13.19 6.66 -31.62
N PRO A 724 -12.99 7.87 -31.08
CA PRO A 724 -12.27 8.92 -31.80
C PRO A 724 -11.05 8.27 -32.47
N ALA A 725 -11.06 8.26 -33.81
CA ALA A 725 -10.24 7.38 -34.61
C ALA A 725 -8.75 7.73 -34.40
N GLY A 726 -8.03 6.92 -33.61
CA GLY A 726 -6.56 6.97 -33.59
C GLY A 726 -5.87 6.95 -32.22
N ILE A 727 -6.58 6.79 -31.12
CA ILE A 727 -5.95 6.77 -29.78
C ILE A 727 -5.70 5.32 -29.38
N LEU A 728 -4.53 4.78 -29.75
CA LEU A 728 -4.12 3.41 -29.41
C LEU A 728 -2.88 3.43 -28.51
N GLY A 729 -2.82 2.54 -27.53
CA GLY A 729 -1.71 2.42 -26.58
C GLY A 729 -1.93 3.13 -25.24
N THR A 730 -1.02 2.89 -24.29
CA THR A 730 -1.02 3.42 -22.92
C THR A 730 -0.76 4.92 -22.88
N PHE A 731 0.20 5.42 -23.67
CA PHE A 731 0.45 6.85 -23.77
C PHE A 731 -0.78 7.61 -24.30
N ALA A 732 -1.43 7.06 -25.33
CA ALA A 732 -2.62 7.64 -25.91
C ALA A 732 -3.79 7.63 -24.90
N PHE A 733 -3.91 6.56 -24.11
CA PHE A 733 -4.84 6.52 -22.98
C PHE A 733 -4.59 7.64 -21.96
N LEU A 734 -3.34 7.87 -21.54
CA LEU A 734 -3.01 8.94 -20.60
C LEU A 734 -3.26 10.33 -21.18
N LEU A 735 -3.09 10.50 -22.48
CA LEU A 735 -3.44 11.72 -23.19
C LEU A 735 -4.95 11.99 -23.11
N THR A 736 -5.76 10.97 -23.41
CA THR A 736 -7.23 11.04 -23.27
C THR A 736 -7.64 11.30 -21.82
N LEU A 737 -6.95 10.67 -20.88
CA LEU A 737 -7.16 10.88 -19.45
C LEU A 737 -6.92 12.34 -19.07
N ALA A 738 -5.79 12.91 -19.48
CA ALA A 738 -5.44 14.32 -19.23
C ALA A 738 -6.44 15.28 -19.88
N LEU A 739 -6.91 14.97 -21.09
CA LEU A 739 -7.92 15.79 -21.78
C LEU A 739 -9.30 15.74 -21.16
N THR A 740 -9.71 14.54 -20.74
CA THR A 740 -10.95 14.34 -20.00
C THR A 740 -10.90 15.11 -18.70
N ALA A 741 -9.77 15.02 -18.01
CA ALA A 741 -9.51 15.71 -16.75
C ALA A 741 -9.57 17.24 -16.90
N GLU A 742 -9.05 17.79 -18.01
CA GLU A 742 -9.11 19.21 -18.30
C GLU A 742 -10.50 19.67 -18.74
N THR A 743 -11.23 18.84 -19.51
CA THR A 743 -12.63 19.11 -19.85
C THR A 743 -13.50 19.18 -18.60
N GLU A 744 -13.32 18.21 -17.70
CA GLU A 744 -13.93 18.17 -16.38
C GLU A 744 -13.55 19.42 -15.56
N HIS A 745 -12.25 19.76 -15.50
CA HIS A 745 -11.76 21.00 -14.88
C HIS A 745 -12.47 22.25 -15.43
N HIS A 746 -12.65 22.35 -16.73
CA HIS A 746 -13.35 23.45 -17.39
C HIS A 746 -14.83 23.54 -17.02
N GLU A 747 -15.55 22.41 -17.09
CA GLU A 747 -16.95 22.37 -16.69
C GLU A 747 -17.11 22.78 -15.22
N SER A 748 -16.14 22.43 -14.38
CA SER A 748 -16.09 22.89 -12.99
C SER A 748 -15.94 24.40 -12.86
N GLU A 749 -14.97 24.98 -13.57
CA GLU A 749 -14.72 26.42 -13.55
C GLU A 749 -15.98 27.18 -13.99
N GLU A 750 -16.62 26.73 -15.07
CA GLU A 750 -17.81 27.38 -15.60
C GLU A 750 -18.99 27.28 -14.63
N LYS A 751 -19.25 26.09 -14.07
CA LYS A 751 -20.28 25.90 -13.03
C LYS A 751 -20.02 26.82 -11.85
N SER A 752 -18.79 26.88 -11.34
CA SER A 752 -18.38 27.78 -10.25
C SER A 752 -18.62 29.25 -10.58
N LEU A 753 -18.16 29.73 -11.75
CA LEU A 753 -18.35 31.11 -12.19
C LEU A 753 -19.83 31.47 -12.35
N ASN A 754 -20.64 30.53 -12.85
CA ASN A 754 -22.08 30.73 -12.99
C ASN A 754 -22.77 30.84 -11.62
N PHE A 755 -22.34 30.07 -10.62
CA PHE A 755 -22.81 30.24 -9.24
C PHE A 755 -22.40 31.60 -8.64
N ASP A 756 -21.15 32.03 -8.85
CA ASP A 756 -20.68 33.34 -8.38
C ASP A 756 -21.46 34.48 -9.03
N ARG A 757 -21.77 34.38 -10.33
CA ARG A 757 -22.56 35.36 -11.08
C ARG A 757 -24.04 35.38 -10.69
N ALA A 758 -24.60 34.23 -10.30
CA ALA A 758 -26.00 34.14 -9.89
C ALA A 758 -26.31 34.94 -8.61
N GLY A 759 -25.28 35.47 -7.93
CA GLY A 759 -25.47 36.44 -6.85
C GLY A 759 -26.37 35.92 -5.73
N MET A 760 -26.31 34.61 -5.46
CA MET A 760 -27.11 33.98 -4.42
C MET A 760 -26.68 34.49 -3.03
N LYS A 761 -27.23 35.66 -2.67
CA LYS A 761 -27.08 36.39 -1.39
C LYS A 761 -27.87 35.73 -0.26
N GLY A 762 -27.87 34.40 -0.20
CA GLY A 762 -28.53 33.64 0.86
C GLY A 762 -27.63 33.52 2.08
N ASP A 763 -27.88 34.34 3.10
CA ASP A 763 -27.36 34.18 4.45
C ASP A 763 -27.87 32.86 5.06
N ARG A 764 -27.21 31.74 4.76
CA ARG A 764 -27.43 30.48 5.49
C ARG A 764 -26.13 29.69 5.57
N ASP A 765 -25.52 29.72 6.75
CA ASP A 765 -24.49 28.78 7.21
C ASP A 765 -24.87 27.29 7.03
N ASP A 766 -26.13 27.02 6.68
CA ASP A 766 -26.73 25.69 6.58
C ASP A 766 -27.00 25.21 5.14
N GLU A 767 -27.06 26.09 4.12
CA GLU A 767 -27.32 25.66 2.73
C GLU A 767 -26.04 25.10 2.08
N VAL A 768 -26.12 23.84 1.64
CA VAL A 768 -25.01 23.09 1.07
C VAL A 768 -24.61 23.73 -0.27
N TRP A 769 -23.58 24.57 -0.26
CA TRP A 769 -23.04 25.20 -1.45
C TRP A 769 -22.29 24.17 -2.31
N ASN A 770 -22.92 23.74 -3.41
CA ASN A 770 -22.42 22.69 -4.32
C ASN A 770 -21.48 23.19 -5.43
N GLY A 771 -21.16 24.49 -5.48
CA GLY A 771 -20.21 25.04 -6.46
C GLY A 771 -18.75 24.72 -6.12
N THR A 772 -18.03 24.07 -7.05
CA THR A 772 -16.62 23.68 -6.95
C THR A 772 -15.68 24.82 -7.41
N ASN A 773 -15.22 25.66 -6.48
CA ASN A 773 -14.55 26.91 -6.85
C ASN A 773 -13.03 26.81 -7.06
N ASN A 774 -12.37 25.71 -6.71
CA ASN A 774 -10.92 25.59 -6.92
C ASN A 774 -10.51 25.15 -8.33
N LYS A 775 -11.48 25.07 -9.26
CA LYS A 775 -11.35 24.57 -10.64
C LYS A 775 -11.39 23.03 -10.80
N ALA A 776 -11.50 22.22 -9.74
CA ALA A 776 -11.69 20.77 -9.86
C ALA A 776 -13.19 20.36 -9.86
N SER A 777 -13.67 19.66 -10.90
CA SER A 777 -15.11 19.27 -11.03
C SER A 777 -15.61 18.35 -9.94
N ALA A 778 -14.66 17.74 -9.22
CA ALA A 778 -14.91 16.77 -8.18
C ALA A 778 -14.58 17.27 -6.78
N GLU A 779 -14.56 18.57 -6.52
CA GLU A 779 -14.59 19.07 -5.15
C GLU A 779 -15.96 18.83 -4.48
N ILE A 780 -16.47 17.61 -4.50
CA ILE A 780 -17.61 17.24 -3.67
C ILE A 780 -17.14 17.34 -2.21
N ILE A 781 -18.05 17.73 -1.31
CA ILE A 781 -17.72 17.80 0.11
C ILE A 781 -17.15 16.46 0.57
N GLY A 782 -15.95 16.50 1.13
CA GLY A 782 -15.18 15.34 1.55
C GLY A 782 -14.35 14.65 0.48
N SER A 783 -14.23 15.15 -0.76
CA SER A 783 -13.30 14.61 -1.75
C SER A 783 -11.85 14.95 -1.43
N HIS A 784 -10.93 14.13 -1.94
CA HIS A 784 -9.48 14.36 -1.81
C HIS A 784 -9.06 15.69 -2.42
N SER A 785 -9.52 16.01 -3.64
CA SER A 785 -9.21 17.26 -4.34
C SER A 785 -9.69 18.51 -3.59
N LEU A 786 -10.80 18.42 -2.84
CA LEU A 786 -11.27 19.51 -1.99
C LEU A 786 -10.40 19.63 -0.74
N MET A 787 -10.03 18.52 -0.09
CA MET A 787 -9.26 18.58 1.16
C MET A 787 -7.81 19.04 0.95
N ALA A 788 -7.19 18.67 -0.17
CA ALA A 788 -5.76 18.88 -0.47
C ALA A 788 -5.29 20.32 -0.25
N LYS A 789 -4.11 20.47 0.38
CA LYS A 789 -3.45 21.73 0.77
C LYS A 789 -1.94 21.72 0.52
N ASP A 790 -1.49 20.86 -0.36
CA ASP A 790 -0.09 20.62 -0.71
C ASP A 790 0.39 21.52 -1.86
N SER A 791 -0.47 21.92 -2.80
CA SER A 791 -0.08 22.74 -3.95
C SER A 791 -0.26 24.25 -3.71
N PRO A 792 0.62 25.13 -4.25
CA PRO A 792 0.55 26.59 -4.07
C PRO A 792 -0.80 27.23 -4.43
N HIS A 793 -1.59 26.58 -5.28
CA HIS A 793 -2.90 27.09 -5.70
C HIS A 793 -4.08 26.55 -4.85
N LYS A 794 -3.82 25.69 -3.85
CA LYS A 794 -4.82 25.03 -3.00
C LYS A 794 -5.09 25.80 -1.70
N GLU A 795 -5.44 27.07 -1.83
CA GLU A 795 -5.88 27.92 -0.70
C GLU A 795 -7.36 27.68 -0.37
N PRO A 796 -7.81 28.01 0.87
CA PRO A 796 -7.09 28.64 1.96
C PRO A 796 -6.32 27.66 2.88
N LEU A 797 -5.55 28.24 3.79
CA LEU A 797 -4.85 27.57 4.91
C LEU A 797 -3.74 26.60 4.46
N ARG A 798 -3.23 26.78 3.24
CA ARG A 798 -2.09 26.01 2.74
C ARG A 798 -0.85 26.21 3.60
N GLU A 799 -0.46 27.46 3.83
CA GLU A 799 0.72 27.80 4.65
C GLU A 799 0.63 27.23 6.08
N PRO A 800 -0.50 27.37 6.81
CA PRO A 800 -0.73 26.66 8.07
C PRO A 800 -0.57 25.13 7.99
N ALA A 801 -1.11 24.48 6.95
CA ALA A 801 -0.98 23.04 6.77
C ALA A 801 0.48 22.62 6.58
N VAL A 802 1.20 23.29 5.68
CA VAL A 802 2.64 23.06 5.45
C VAL A 802 3.43 23.24 6.74
N ASN A 803 3.15 24.30 7.50
CA ASN A 803 3.84 24.58 8.75
C ASN A 803 3.61 23.49 9.80
N ILE A 804 2.37 23.03 9.97
CA ILE A 804 2.03 21.95 10.92
C ILE A 804 2.68 20.64 10.48
N ALA A 805 2.51 20.24 9.21
CA ALA A 805 3.11 19.04 8.64
C ALA A 805 4.64 19.03 8.86
N THR A 806 5.31 20.12 8.48
CA THR A 806 6.76 20.27 8.66
C THR A 806 7.17 20.07 10.11
N ARG A 807 6.48 20.72 11.05
CA ARG A 807 6.86 20.70 12.46
C ARG A 807 6.66 19.34 13.10
N VAL A 808 5.52 18.69 12.82
CA VAL A 808 5.21 17.37 13.36
C VAL A 808 6.20 16.34 12.83
N SER A 809 6.46 16.33 11.52
CA SER A 809 7.42 15.42 10.91
C SER A 809 8.86 15.67 11.38
N CYS A 810 9.28 16.94 11.52
CA CYS A 810 10.57 17.30 12.12
C CYS A 810 10.68 16.84 13.59
N PHE A 811 9.61 16.99 14.38
CA PHE A 811 9.61 16.52 15.77
C PHE A 811 9.75 15.00 15.85
N VAL A 812 9.02 14.27 15.02
CA VAL A 812 9.11 12.81 14.90
C VAL A 812 10.53 12.39 14.53
N ALA A 813 11.15 13.06 13.55
CA ALA A 813 12.52 12.79 13.13
C ALA A 813 13.56 13.08 14.21
N ARG A 814 13.48 14.23 14.87
CA ARG A 814 14.36 14.57 15.99
C ARG A 814 14.23 13.57 17.13
N THR A 815 12.99 13.19 17.45
CA THR A 815 12.71 12.18 18.48
C THR A 815 13.33 10.83 18.09
N MET A 816 13.15 10.40 16.84
CA MET A 816 13.72 9.16 16.31
C MET A 816 15.25 9.16 16.43
N ALA A 817 15.91 10.22 15.95
CA ALA A 817 17.36 10.37 16.00
C ALA A 817 17.89 10.40 17.45
N ALA A 818 17.23 11.13 18.35
CA ALA A 818 17.60 11.19 19.76
C ALA A 818 17.53 9.82 20.43
N GLN A 819 16.53 8.99 20.10
CA GLN A 819 16.44 7.62 20.64
C GLN A 819 17.58 6.73 20.14
N VAL A 820 17.99 6.89 18.88
CA VAL A 820 19.12 6.16 18.28
C VAL A 820 20.43 6.57 18.94
N VAL A 821 20.66 7.88 19.12
CA VAL A 821 21.84 8.43 19.80
C VAL A 821 21.92 7.98 21.26
N ALA A 822 20.82 8.10 22.02
CA ALA A 822 20.77 7.70 23.42
C ALA A 822 21.06 6.20 23.60
N HIS A 823 20.63 5.36 22.66
CA HIS A 823 20.98 3.95 22.66
C HIS A 823 22.49 3.75 22.51
N LYS A 824 23.12 4.43 21.54
CA LYS A 824 24.57 4.34 21.29
C LYS A 824 25.41 4.74 22.52
N VAL A 825 25.08 5.85 23.18
CA VAL A 825 25.78 6.32 24.39
C VAL A 825 25.69 5.29 25.52
N ASN A 826 24.53 4.64 25.67
CA ASN A 826 24.31 3.62 26.70
C ASN A 826 25.02 2.28 26.42
N VAL A 827 25.34 1.98 25.16
CA VAL A 827 26.15 0.80 24.79
C VAL A 827 27.63 1.09 25.07
N ALA A 828 28.14 2.23 24.60
CA ALA A 828 29.56 2.61 24.77
C ALA A 828 30.02 2.67 26.24
N ARG A 829 29.15 3.15 27.16
CA ARG A 829 29.45 3.18 28.61
C ARG A 829 29.60 1.81 29.26
N PHE A 830 29.04 0.76 28.66
CA PHE A 830 29.15 -0.60 29.19
C PHE A 830 30.39 -1.33 28.65
N ASP A 831 30.78 -1.05 27.40
CA ASP A 831 31.95 -1.69 26.79
C ASP A 831 33.27 -1.13 27.34
N SER A 832 33.30 0.07 27.91
CA SER A 832 34.51 0.70 28.45
C SER A 832 35.06 0.09 29.76
N GLY A 833 34.56 -1.07 30.20
CA GLY A 833 35.27 -1.94 31.13
C GLY A 833 35.53 -1.40 32.55
N ALA A 834 34.79 -0.38 33.00
CA ALA A 834 34.84 0.11 34.38
C ALA A 834 34.22 -0.92 35.35
N SER A 835 34.92 -2.04 35.55
CA SER A 835 34.56 -3.19 36.38
C SER A 835 34.75 -2.96 37.89
N GLY A 836 34.88 -1.70 38.32
CA GLY A 836 35.41 -1.36 39.65
C GLY A 836 34.41 -0.93 40.72
N SER A 837 33.13 -0.68 40.43
CA SER A 837 32.18 -0.26 41.50
C SER A 837 30.86 -1.04 41.49
N SER A 838 30.69 -1.85 42.54
CA SER A 838 29.48 -2.64 42.84
C SER A 838 28.26 -1.80 43.25
N GLN A 839 28.32 -0.47 43.12
CA GLN A 839 27.27 0.47 43.51
C GLN A 839 26.48 1.09 42.33
N ALA A 840 26.75 0.69 41.08
CA ALA A 840 25.94 1.09 39.92
C ALA A 840 24.58 0.34 39.85
N GLY A 841 23.84 0.34 40.95
CA GLY A 841 22.57 -0.34 41.14
C GLY A 841 21.43 0.30 40.34
N THR A 842 20.67 -0.56 39.67
CA THR A 842 19.23 -0.45 39.34
C THR A 842 18.71 0.62 38.36
N PHE A 843 19.40 1.72 38.05
CA PHE A 843 18.80 2.77 37.19
C PHE A 843 18.97 2.58 35.67
N ASN A 844 19.94 1.81 35.18
CA ASN A 844 20.26 1.72 33.73
C ASN A 844 19.72 0.49 32.97
N THR A 845 19.05 -0.45 33.64
CA THR A 845 18.40 -1.58 32.95
C THR A 845 16.98 -1.25 32.47
N LEU A 846 16.30 -0.29 33.10
CA LEU A 846 14.89 0.04 32.82
C LEU A 846 14.66 0.69 31.44
N ASN A 847 15.67 1.31 30.83
CA ASN A 847 15.54 1.96 29.51
C ASN A 847 16.03 1.13 28.33
N ARG A 848 16.66 -0.04 28.56
CA ARG A 848 17.31 -0.83 27.48
C ARG A 848 16.35 -1.54 26.51
N GLY A 849 15.03 -1.46 26.74
CA GLY A 849 14.05 -2.04 25.82
C GLY A 849 12.82 -1.18 25.55
N ARG A 850 12.77 0.04 26.09
CA ARG A 850 11.60 0.92 25.92
C ARG A 850 11.69 1.68 24.59
N CYS A 851 10.58 1.73 23.88
CA CYS A 851 10.40 2.54 22.68
C CYS A 851 9.48 3.74 22.97
N VAL A 852 9.48 4.72 22.09
CA VAL A 852 8.52 5.83 22.15
C VAL A 852 7.12 5.28 21.92
N ASP A 853 6.14 5.79 22.67
CA ASP A 853 4.74 5.53 22.38
C ASP A 853 4.28 6.42 21.22
N TRP A 854 4.65 6.02 20.00
CA TRP A 854 4.35 6.78 18.78
C TRP A 854 2.84 7.05 18.61
N LEU A 855 1.98 6.11 19.01
CA LEU A 855 0.53 6.29 18.97
C LEU A 855 0.09 7.44 19.87
N HIS A 856 0.57 7.47 21.11
CA HIS A 856 0.27 8.55 22.04
C HIS A 856 0.84 9.89 21.56
N LEU A 857 2.01 9.90 20.92
CA LEU A 857 2.59 11.12 20.35
C LEU A 857 1.78 11.66 19.17
N LEU A 858 1.39 10.82 18.22
CA LEU A 858 0.57 11.24 17.10
C LEU A 858 -0.81 11.73 17.58
N GLN A 859 -1.44 11.01 18.51
CA GLN A 859 -2.70 11.44 19.13
C GLN A 859 -2.55 12.77 19.90
N HIS A 860 -1.39 13.03 20.51
CA HIS A 860 -1.12 14.31 21.17
C HIS A 860 -1.20 15.47 20.19
N PHE A 861 -0.55 15.36 19.03
CA PHE A 861 -0.59 16.40 18.00
C PHE A 861 -2.00 16.66 17.47
N LEU A 862 -2.86 15.64 17.43
CA LEU A 862 -4.26 15.81 17.07
C LEU A 862 -5.06 16.55 18.15
N CYS A 863 -4.72 16.35 19.42
CA CYS A 863 -5.45 16.96 20.54
C CYS A 863 -4.98 18.38 20.88
N HIS A 864 -3.74 18.73 20.51
CA HIS A 864 -3.08 19.99 20.90
C HIS A 864 -2.59 20.80 19.69
N PRO A 865 -3.49 21.18 18.76
CA PRO A 865 -3.08 21.85 17.53
C PRO A 865 -2.42 23.21 17.74
N ALA A 866 -2.74 23.91 18.85
CA ALA A 866 -2.11 25.17 19.21
C ALA A 866 -0.59 25.02 19.44
N GLU A 867 -0.18 23.87 19.98
CA GLU A 867 1.24 23.53 20.15
C GLU A 867 1.88 23.35 18.77
N CYS A 868 1.20 22.74 17.79
CA CYS A 868 1.75 22.61 16.44
C CYS A 868 2.00 23.96 15.74
N GLU A 869 1.27 25.03 16.11
CA GLU A 869 1.24 26.30 15.39
C GLU A 869 2.12 27.42 15.96
N HIS A 870 2.31 27.49 17.28
CA HIS A 870 3.21 28.47 17.90
C HIS A 870 4.63 27.90 17.88
N GLY A 871 5.57 28.64 17.30
CA GLY A 871 6.94 28.17 17.06
C GLY A 871 7.50 27.41 18.25
N TRP A 872 7.81 26.13 18.05
CA TRP A 872 8.60 25.37 18.99
C TRP A 872 9.98 26.01 18.98
N HIS A 873 10.23 26.97 19.87
CA HIS A 873 11.57 27.46 20.08
C HIS A 873 12.39 26.27 20.62
N VAL A 874 13.17 25.69 19.71
CA VAL A 874 13.96 24.47 19.88
C VAL A 874 14.90 24.55 21.10
N GLU A 875 15.29 25.76 21.50
CA GLU A 875 16.12 26.02 22.68
C GLU A 875 15.45 25.65 24.02
N SER A 876 14.12 25.47 24.07
CA SER A 876 13.39 25.14 25.30
C SER A 876 13.09 23.64 25.49
N MET A 877 13.48 22.78 24.54
CA MET A 877 13.28 21.34 24.64
C MET A 877 14.56 20.63 25.05
N ASP A 878 14.83 20.67 26.35
CA ASP A 878 15.80 19.77 26.95
C ASP A 878 15.25 18.34 26.86
N LEU A 879 15.73 17.54 25.88
CA LEU A 879 15.40 16.10 25.75
C LEU A 879 15.88 15.30 26.97
N THR A 880 16.66 15.94 27.83
CA THR A 880 17.03 15.56 29.18
C THR A 880 16.51 16.61 30.15
N PRO A 881 15.23 16.63 30.53
CA PRO A 881 14.77 17.66 31.45
C PRO A 881 15.50 17.49 32.79
N SER A 882 16.32 18.48 33.16
CA SER A 882 16.59 18.70 34.57
C SER A 882 15.24 19.00 35.25
N LEU A 883 15.01 18.44 36.43
CA LEU A 883 13.77 18.62 37.19
C LEU A 883 13.44 20.11 37.47
N ASP A 884 14.40 21.01 37.31
CA ASP A 884 14.25 22.44 37.60
C ASP A 884 13.65 23.24 36.43
N ASN A 885 13.89 22.86 35.17
CA ASN A 885 13.23 23.48 34.01
C ASN A 885 11.74 23.12 33.94
N TYR A 886 11.37 21.95 34.46
CA TYR A 886 10.00 21.44 34.56
C TYR A 886 9.03 22.36 35.33
N ARG A 887 9.54 23.15 36.29
CA ARG A 887 8.71 24.01 37.15
C ARG A 887 8.41 25.40 36.57
N LYS A 888 9.15 25.84 35.54
CA LYS A 888 9.05 27.22 35.03
C LYS A 888 8.20 27.38 33.77
N HIS A 889 8.01 26.33 32.96
CA HIS A 889 7.26 26.40 31.70
C HIS A 889 6.24 25.25 31.61
N ASN A 890 4.96 25.60 31.74
CA ASN A 890 3.84 24.69 32.03
C ASN A 890 3.26 23.96 30.78
N THR A 891 4.05 23.79 29.70
CA THR A 891 3.52 23.38 28.37
C THR A 891 4.34 22.32 27.64
N HIS A 892 5.23 21.58 28.31
CA HIS A 892 6.05 20.59 27.62
C HIS A 892 5.38 19.20 27.58
N TYR A 893 5.12 18.71 26.36
CA TYR A 893 4.72 17.32 26.15
C TYR A 893 5.81 16.36 26.66
N ILE A 894 5.40 15.41 27.51
CA ILE A 894 6.29 14.36 28.00
C ILE A 894 6.15 13.15 27.11
N ILE A 895 7.25 12.78 26.43
CA ILE A 895 7.31 11.58 25.60
C ILE A 895 7.04 10.34 26.46
N ARG A 896 5.88 9.71 26.23
CA ARG A 896 5.55 8.42 26.83
C ARG A 896 6.39 7.32 26.20
N ARG A 897 6.72 6.32 27.00
CA ARG A 897 7.45 5.14 26.55
C ARG A 897 6.62 3.90 26.81
N ILE A 898 6.59 3.00 25.84
CA ILE A 898 5.96 1.68 25.98
C ILE A 898 6.95 0.65 26.51
N ASP A 899 6.42 -0.36 27.22
CA ASP A 899 7.19 -1.49 27.70
C ASP A 899 7.51 -2.49 26.58
N ILE A 900 8.37 -3.47 26.88
CA ILE A 900 8.79 -4.50 25.93
C ILE A 900 7.61 -5.34 25.41
N PRO A 901 6.68 -5.84 26.26
CA PRO A 901 5.52 -6.58 25.77
C PRO A 901 4.63 -5.78 24.81
N THR A 902 4.34 -4.52 25.11
CA THR A 902 3.53 -3.65 24.24
C THR A 902 4.25 -3.38 22.93
N ARG A 903 5.56 -3.08 22.99
CA ARG A 903 6.40 -2.95 21.80
C ARG A 903 6.36 -4.23 20.97
N ASP A 904 6.60 -5.39 21.57
CA ASP A 904 6.63 -6.67 20.86
C ASP A 904 5.26 -7.03 20.26
N GLN A 905 4.16 -6.63 20.91
CA GLN A 905 2.82 -6.73 20.34
C GLN A 905 2.68 -5.85 19.09
N ARG A 906 3.13 -4.60 19.12
CA ARG A 906 3.14 -3.71 17.93
C ARG A 906 4.06 -4.24 16.83
N MET A 907 5.23 -4.79 17.20
CA MET A 907 6.21 -5.38 16.28
C MET A 907 5.70 -6.64 15.56
N LYS A 908 4.74 -7.37 16.14
CA LYS A 908 4.09 -8.50 15.46
C LYS A 908 3.30 -8.07 14.21
N GLN A 909 3.13 -6.77 14.00
CA GLN A 909 2.49 -6.20 12.81
C GLN A 909 1.11 -6.82 12.57
N ALA A 910 0.35 -7.22 13.60
CA ALA A 910 -0.90 -7.94 13.36
C ALA A 910 -1.91 -7.09 12.56
N ASN A 911 -2.01 -5.79 12.89
CA ASN A 911 -2.84 -4.83 12.16
C ASN A 911 -2.23 -4.47 10.81
N ARG A 912 -0.91 -4.16 10.76
CA ARG A 912 -0.21 -3.93 9.50
C ARG A 912 -0.32 -5.11 8.54
N ASN A 913 0.08 -6.31 8.94
CA ASN A 913 -0.02 -7.52 8.14
C ASN A 913 -1.46 -7.83 7.73
N ARG A 914 -2.45 -7.50 8.58
CA ARG A 914 -3.88 -7.60 8.21
C ARG A 914 -4.21 -6.63 7.09
N LEU A 915 -3.89 -5.34 7.25
CA LEU A 915 -4.13 -4.32 6.23
C LEU A 915 -3.34 -4.63 4.96
N ASP A 916 -2.02 -4.84 5.05
CA ASP A 916 -1.14 -5.26 3.96
C ASP A 916 -1.72 -6.49 3.26
N LYS A 917 -2.19 -7.51 3.97
CA LYS A 917 -2.80 -8.70 3.35
C LYS A 917 -4.17 -8.44 2.73
N GLU A 918 -5.02 -7.65 3.37
CA GLU A 918 -6.31 -7.22 2.80
C GLU A 918 -6.03 -6.47 1.48
N TYR A 919 -5.06 -5.56 1.48
CA TYR A 919 -4.69 -4.74 0.33
C TYR A 919 -3.89 -5.47 -0.76
N HIS A 920 -2.93 -6.32 -0.40
CA HIS A 920 -2.21 -7.21 -1.33
C HIS A 920 -3.14 -8.30 -1.88
N GLY A 921 -4.20 -8.67 -1.15
CA GLY A 921 -5.28 -9.49 -1.70
C GLY A 921 -6.00 -8.81 -2.88
N PHE A 922 -5.99 -7.49 -2.93
CA PHE A 922 -6.48 -6.68 -4.06
C PHE A 922 -5.44 -6.51 -5.18
N GLU A 923 -4.17 -6.87 -4.92
CA GLU A 923 -3.06 -6.88 -5.89
C GLU A 923 -3.03 -8.12 -6.79
N GLN A 924 -3.94 -9.09 -6.65
CA GLN A 924 -3.93 -10.30 -7.50
C GLN A 924 -4.08 -10.00 -9.01
N ASP A 925 -4.49 -8.77 -9.37
CA ASP A 925 -4.54 -8.23 -10.73
C ASP A 925 -3.54 -7.08 -10.99
N SER A 926 -2.57 -6.87 -10.10
CA SER A 926 -1.59 -5.77 -10.15
C SER A 926 -0.27 -6.11 -10.85
N GLU A 927 0.61 -5.10 -10.97
CA GLU A 927 1.96 -5.16 -11.54
C GLU A 927 2.79 -6.39 -11.09
N ARG A 928 2.72 -6.81 -9.82
CA ARG A 928 3.45 -8.01 -9.34
C ARG A 928 2.93 -9.31 -9.95
N ALA A 929 1.61 -9.43 -10.09
CA ALA A 929 0.98 -10.57 -10.74
C ALA A 929 1.36 -10.61 -12.22
N TRP A 930 1.49 -9.45 -12.87
CA TRP A 930 2.02 -9.37 -14.23
C TRP A 930 3.49 -9.77 -14.31
N ARG A 931 4.37 -9.28 -13.41
CA ARG A 931 5.80 -9.66 -13.40
C ARG A 931 6.02 -11.18 -13.26
N ALA A 932 5.09 -11.87 -12.62
CA ALA A 932 5.14 -13.32 -12.43
C ALA A 932 4.59 -14.12 -13.64
N ARG A 933 3.80 -13.49 -14.51
CA ARG A 933 3.28 -14.07 -15.77
C ARG A 933 4.32 -13.91 -16.88
#